data_AF-A0A8T5RVW5-F1
#
_entry.id   AF-A0A8T5RVW5-F1
#
_cell.length_a   1.000
_cell.length_b   1.000
_cell.length_c   1.000
_cell.angle_alpha   90.00
_cell.angle_beta   90.00
_cell.angle_gamma   90.00
#
_symmetry.space_group_name_H-M   'P 1'
#
loop_
_entity.id
_entity.type
_entity.pdbx_description
1 polymer ?
#
loop_
_entity_poly.entity_id
_entity_poly.type
_entity_poly.pdbx_seq_one_letter_code
_entity_poly.pdbx_strand_id
1 'polypeptide(L)'
;IQEQLEDTRNDFDLEPKASSTKNNYELIESIFTQKLADYTRLGYFPQYYEPSLQATYYALYIFDAVGKLDQINQTSILDYILSLYNEETHIFMDKYAYRYLDSIFPYLYYPYTSVLQVNCYALLSLGILGNLSMIDKQDSIDFIWSCFNPEGTENGFIGQSYNPSLSNGFRTATMDNSFYAITTLDLLMDDWSGYNSERAKLVNFINGLQEDSSSSDYFGGFYNDHNTSISSLGNLNDVNLLASYYNLKSLSAFDLVETIQTSSFHHYLANLYDNIEHSFQIFDDGDKKLNLVATALGLELANITGFIGMDKDEVINYILSNRNAIGNWDASTQYDYHELIDTFQIVRCLKELNLIDQLSSQDKTEIASSMDLYRQFEGYSLLSKDYMSLNLIFSIVNSFSLFDRISDLDISGLFNMLTTNYKGDFGLYGFLASTNMNQEYMRFRSRPIEYYSYGRHTYTNVTDSMFNHKFTYMALDSLLQLYKLDDFETQYNLMDIYNHVIDSQYLEYNYENFGAFVLFRRYGTPEYQNNFIFFEYSYYAIKTLELIANYLDLGALVNLSFNQVALHGFIERNIIETDTTLYFNPQFTIDADITLKYTYYMIYILKALNLFNLNTNKITQFVLENMDYGNILKIYYCYKISEILDLNLDFNLESTQNLVEAVFSDDLHEFFISSDFQELDQEAFLWVCDMAMNSDFEVNCDYENSILLGDINTITASFYNMIYPEYGTDTTVKFESATLGVRELDRQFNTTFQINLMVPEEPENFPHINGFLKVYKNTKMIGEIPVFFYTNINQVINNSYKKDGNKIRFDVNISRAFYSGYQPVVNSQVQADVFRNNVYIDTINFSKIDFADYSKFTLYYEINGSGTYTYNASLFDEFYPEGCCLFTIKHLVSPPSLPPPEINGPILAIIGLAGSVTIVGATVNVGNRVKKRRSRRGKNKEFANVEQNQGKTAHDVNNDLEQDTFQKWS
;
A
#
# COMPACT_ATOMS: atom_id res chain seq x y z
N ILE A 1 -4.68 10.29 32.17
CA ILE A 1 -4.95 10.58 30.75
C ILE A 1 -4.04 9.76 29.82
N GLN A 2 -2.82 9.37 30.24
CA GLN A 2 -1.88 8.58 29.43
C GLN A 2 -1.87 7.06 29.73
N GLU A 3 -2.96 6.50 30.27
CA GLU A 3 -3.00 5.07 30.66
C GLU A 3 -4.39 4.42 30.42
N GLN A 4 -5.21 4.99 29.52
CA GLN A 4 -6.59 4.53 29.27
C GLN A 4 -6.97 4.38 27.79
N LEU A 5 -5.99 4.30 26.88
CA LEU A 5 -6.26 4.04 25.45
C LEU A 5 -5.98 2.58 25.02
N GLU A 6 -5.75 1.65 25.95
CA GLU A 6 -5.44 0.25 25.62
C GLU A 6 -6.51 -0.79 25.98
N ASP A 7 -7.65 -0.42 26.57
CA ASP A 7 -8.59 -1.45 27.06
C ASP A 7 -10.07 -1.09 26.94
N THR A 8 -10.55 -0.97 25.69
CA THR A 8 -11.98 -1.15 25.35
C THR A 8 -12.12 -1.82 23.98
N ARG A 9 -11.61 -3.05 23.86
CA ARG A 9 -12.10 -4.00 22.85
C ARG A 9 -13.47 -4.50 23.30
N ASN A 10 -14.53 -3.77 22.94
CA ASN A 10 -15.86 -4.36 22.92
C ASN A 10 -15.93 -5.27 21.69
N ASP A 11 -15.96 -6.58 21.95
CA ASP A 11 -16.40 -7.61 21.03
C ASP A 11 -17.83 -7.28 20.56
N PHE A 12 -17.94 -6.49 19.49
CA PHE A 12 -19.08 -6.61 18.61
C PHE A 12 -18.84 -7.86 17.77
N ASP A 13 -19.63 -8.90 18.02
CA ASP A 13 -19.83 -10.04 17.12
C ASP A 13 -20.29 -9.49 15.75
N LEU A 14 -19.33 -9.05 14.94
CA LEU A 14 -19.51 -8.85 13.52
C LEU A 14 -19.67 -10.25 12.93
N GLU A 15 -20.91 -10.66 12.70
CA GLU A 15 -21.18 -11.78 11.80
C GLU A 15 -20.35 -11.55 10.52
N PRO A 16 -19.54 -12.53 10.07
CA PRO A 16 -18.76 -12.38 8.85
C PRO A 16 -19.73 -12.10 7.71
N LYS A 17 -19.72 -10.87 7.19
CA LYS A 17 -20.40 -10.54 5.93
C LYS A 17 -19.87 -11.51 4.88
N ALA A 18 -20.81 -12.10 4.14
CA ALA A 18 -20.55 -13.18 3.19
C ALA A 18 -19.33 -12.86 2.32
N SER A 19 -18.35 -13.78 2.29
CA SER A 19 -17.16 -13.63 1.47
C SER A 19 -17.59 -13.32 0.03
N SER A 20 -16.90 -12.37 -0.60
CA SER A 20 -17.01 -12.23 -2.05
C SER A 20 -16.73 -13.61 -2.65
N THR A 21 -17.55 -14.10 -3.57
CA THR A 21 -17.26 -15.35 -4.29
C THR A 21 -16.15 -15.17 -5.32
N LYS A 22 -15.56 -13.98 -5.39
CA LYS A 22 -14.51 -13.58 -6.33
C LYS A 22 -13.14 -13.83 -5.69
N ASN A 23 -12.20 -14.34 -6.47
CA ASN A 23 -10.80 -14.39 -6.04
C ASN A 23 -10.15 -12.99 -6.14
N ASN A 24 -8.98 -12.81 -5.52
CA ASN A 24 -8.25 -11.52 -5.54
C ASN A 24 -7.96 -10.97 -6.95
N TYR A 25 -7.79 -11.85 -7.95
CA TYR A 25 -7.64 -11.42 -9.34
C TYR A 25 -8.90 -10.73 -9.87
N GLU A 26 -10.07 -11.34 -9.65
CA GLU A 26 -11.36 -10.78 -10.04
C GLU A 26 -11.69 -9.50 -9.26
N LEU A 27 -11.25 -9.39 -8.00
CA LEU A 27 -11.39 -8.15 -7.22
C LEU A 27 -10.62 -7.00 -7.89
N ILE A 28 -9.34 -7.18 -8.18
CA ILE A 28 -8.51 -6.16 -8.85
C ILE A 28 -9.07 -5.78 -10.22
N GLU A 29 -9.47 -6.76 -11.05
CA GLU A 29 -10.08 -6.50 -12.36
C GLU A 29 -11.42 -5.77 -12.26
N SER A 30 -12.20 -6.02 -11.20
CA SER A 30 -13.45 -5.30 -10.95
C SER A 30 -13.22 -3.82 -10.66
N ILE A 31 -12.16 -3.46 -9.91
CA ILE A 31 -11.80 -2.07 -9.65
C ILE A 31 -11.37 -1.39 -10.94
N PHE A 32 -10.49 -2.01 -11.73
CA PHE A 32 -10.09 -1.45 -13.04
C PHE A 32 -11.32 -1.16 -13.92
N THR A 33 -12.23 -2.12 -14.03
CA THR A 33 -13.46 -1.99 -14.81
C THR A 33 -14.34 -0.85 -14.29
N GLN A 34 -14.50 -0.77 -12.96
CA GLN A 34 -15.32 0.25 -12.32
C GLN A 34 -14.73 1.65 -12.49
N LYS A 35 -13.41 1.83 -12.33
CA LYS A 35 -12.73 3.11 -12.53
C LYS A 35 -12.91 3.64 -13.96
N LEU A 36 -12.77 2.78 -14.97
CA LEU A 36 -13.01 3.16 -16.37
C LEU A 36 -14.49 3.52 -16.63
N ALA A 37 -15.41 2.74 -16.07
CA ALA A 37 -16.85 2.99 -16.19
C ALA A 37 -17.25 4.32 -15.54
N ASP A 38 -16.73 4.61 -14.35
CA ASP A 38 -16.98 5.85 -13.65
C ASP A 38 -16.42 7.05 -14.39
N TYR A 39 -15.16 7.01 -14.83
CA TYR A 39 -14.58 8.12 -15.60
C TYR A 39 -15.35 8.37 -16.91
N THR A 40 -15.75 7.30 -17.62
CA THR A 40 -16.54 7.43 -18.85
C THR A 40 -17.92 8.07 -18.60
N ARG A 41 -18.54 7.76 -17.46
CA ARG A 41 -19.89 8.23 -17.11
C ARG A 41 -19.88 9.63 -16.50
N LEU A 42 -18.89 9.93 -15.67
CA LEU A 42 -18.85 11.11 -14.80
C LEU A 42 -17.85 12.17 -15.28
N GLY A 43 -16.82 11.78 -16.04
CA GLY A 43 -15.69 12.64 -16.39
C GLY A 43 -14.63 12.76 -15.29
N TYR A 44 -14.78 12.04 -14.18
CA TYR A 44 -13.85 12.00 -13.06
C TYR A 44 -13.86 10.63 -12.37
N PHE A 45 -12.83 10.34 -11.58
CA PHE A 45 -12.81 9.20 -10.66
C PHE A 45 -13.41 9.64 -9.32
N PRO A 46 -14.46 8.97 -8.81
CA PRO A 46 -15.03 9.34 -7.51
C PRO A 46 -13.99 9.31 -6.39
N GLN A 47 -13.86 10.43 -5.67
CA GLN A 47 -13.00 10.57 -4.49
C GLN A 47 -13.79 10.33 -3.21
N TYR A 48 -13.22 9.54 -2.30
CA TYR A 48 -13.77 9.37 -0.96
C TYR A 48 -13.07 10.31 0.02
N TYR A 49 -13.87 10.99 0.83
CA TYR A 49 -13.45 11.99 1.83
C TYR A 49 -13.93 11.56 3.21
N GLU A 50 -13.26 12.04 4.25
CA GLU A 50 -13.67 11.82 5.62
C GLU A 50 -15.04 12.45 5.88
N PRO A 51 -16.04 11.68 6.33
CA PRO A 51 -17.33 12.24 6.73
C PRO A 51 -17.19 13.04 8.04
N SER A 52 -18.03 14.05 8.22
CA SER A 52 -18.07 14.83 9.48
C SER A 52 -19.49 15.06 9.97
N LEU A 53 -19.62 15.33 11.28
CA LEU A 53 -20.91 15.70 11.87
C LEU A 53 -21.43 17.04 11.32
N GLN A 54 -20.52 17.95 10.98
CA GLN A 54 -20.85 19.22 10.32
C GLN A 54 -21.51 19.00 8.95
N ALA A 55 -20.87 18.23 8.08
CA ALA A 55 -21.40 17.95 6.75
C ALA A 55 -22.69 17.13 6.82
N THR A 56 -22.76 16.17 7.74
CA THR A 56 -23.96 15.35 7.97
C THR A 56 -25.14 16.21 8.41
N TYR A 57 -24.93 17.15 9.33
CA TYR A 57 -25.96 18.13 9.70
C TYR A 57 -26.43 18.96 8.51
N TYR A 58 -25.49 19.47 7.70
CA TYR A 58 -25.83 20.28 6.51
C TYR A 58 -26.69 19.50 5.51
N ALA A 59 -26.33 18.25 5.20
CA ALA A 59 -27.10 17.39 4.31
C ALA A 59 -28.49 17.08 4.90
N LEU A 60 -28.57 16.68 6.17
CA LEU A 60 -29.85 16.40 6.83
C LEU A 60 -30.78 17.61 6.83
N TYR A 61 -30.25 18.80 7.10
CA TYR A 61 -31.02 20.04 7.03
C TYR A 61 -31.55 20.28 5.61
N ILE A 62 -30.71 20.10 4.57
CA ILE A 62 -31.14 20.25 3.18
C ILE A 62 -32.28 19.29 2.87
N PHE A 63 -32.13 18.00 3.20
CA PHE A 63 -33.16 16.98 2.99
C PHE A 63 -34.47 17.32 3.70
N ASP A 64 -34.42 17.74 4.96
CA ASP A 64 -35.61 18.16 5.71
C ASP A 64 -36.27 19.40 5.08
N ALA A 65 -35.47 20.41 4.74
CA ALA A 65 -35.96 21.67 4.17
C ALA A 65 -36.72 21.45 2.85
N VAL A 66 -36.22 20.57 1.98
CA VAL A 66 -36.85 20.23 0.69
C VAL A 66 -37.90 19.10 0.80
N GLY A 67 -38.11 18.54 1.99
CA GLY A 67 -39.12 17.51 2.26
C GLY A 67 -38.78 16.15 1.65
N LYS A 68 -37.51 15.75 1.72
CA LYS A 68 -36.93 14.53 1.13
C LYS A 68 -36.12 13.69 2.12
N LEU A 69 -36.30 13.92 3.43
CA LEU A 69 -35.64 13.14 4.48
C LEU A 69 -35.98 11.64 4.42
N ASP A 70 -37.09 11.26 3.78
CA ASP A 70 -37.50 9.87 3.56
C ASP A 70 -36.70 9.15 2.44
N GLN A 71 -35.88 9.87 1.68
CA GLN A 71 -35.07 9.31 0.58
C GLN A 71 -33.73 8.72 1.05
N ILE A 72 -33.32 9.00 2.28
CA ILE A 72 -32.06 8.54 2.86
C ILE A 72 -32.29 7.42 3.87
N ASN A 73 -31.27 6.57 4.07
CA ASN A 73 -31.29 5.60 5.16
C ASN A 73 -31.02 6.32 6.49
N GLN A 74 -32.09 6.76 7.16
CA GLN A 74 -31.99 7.47 8.43
C GLN A 74 -31.38 6.63 9.55
N THR A 75 -31.54 5.31 9.52
CA THR A 75 -30.94 4.40 10.52
C THR A 75 -29.42 4.38 10.38
N SER A 76 -28.91 4.18 9.16
CA SER A 76 -27.48 4.27 8.87
C SER A 76 -26.85 5.58 9.38
N ILE A 77 -27.51 6.72 9.12
CA ILE A 77 -26.99 8.03 9.53
C ILE A 77 -27.06 8.19 11.05
N LEU A 78 -28.11 7.69 11.69
CA LEU A 78 -28.21 7.68 13.15
C LEU A 78 -27.09 6.85 13.77
N ASP A 79 -26.82 5.65 13.24
CA ASP A 79 -25.76 4.77 13.69
C ASP A 79 -24.39 5.44 13.53
N TYR A 80 -24.14 6.12 12.40
CA TYR A 80 -22.94 6.93 12.20
C TYR A 80 -22.81 8.03 13.27
N ILE A 81 -23.85 8.84 13.50
CA ILE A 81 -23.81 9.92 14.51
C ILE A 81 -23.52 9.35 15.90
N LEU A 82 -24.17 8.25 16.29
CA LEU A 82 -24.00 7.64 17.61
C LEU A 82 -22.65 6.93 17.77
N SER A 83 -22.05 6.44 16.68
CA SER A 83 -20.69 5.87 16.72
C SER A 83 -19.62 6.88 17.16
N LEU A 84 -19.92 8.18 17.02
CA LEU A 84 -19.04 9.27 17.41
C LEU A 84 -19.32 9.79 18.83
N TYR A 85 -20.31 9.23 19.53
CA TYR A 85 -20.65 9.58 20.91
C TYR A 85 -19.82 8.78 21.90
N ASN A 86 -19.11 9.46 22.81
CA ASN A 86 -18.34 8.82 23.86
C ASN A 86 -19.18 8.73 25.15
N GLU A 87 -19.51 7.51 25.58
CA GLU A 87 -20.36 7.26 26.75
C GLU A 87 -19.74 7.72 28.09
N GLU A 88 -18.41 7.80 28.20
CA GLU A 88 -17.74 8.20 29.45
C GLU A 88 -17.69 9.72 29.64
N THR A 89 -17.52 10.44 28.53
CA THR A 89 -17.37 11.90 28.52
C THR A 89 -18.66 12.62 28.14
N HIS A 90 -19.65 11.88 27.63
CA HIS A 90 -20.95 12.38 27.17
C HIS A 90 -20.86 13.42 26.05
N ILE A 91 -19.82 13.36 25.23
CA ILE A 91 -19.61 14.27 24.09
C ILE A 91 -19.43 13.50 22.79
N PHE A 92 -19.74 14.18 21.68
CA PHE A 92 -19.44 13.72 20.33
C PHE A 92 -18.05 14.18 19.90
N MET A 93 -17.29 13.28 19.26
CA MET A 93 -15.96 13.56 18.72
C MET A 93 -15.80 12.92 17.34
N ASP A 94 -15.57 13.75 16.32
CA ASP A 94 -15.12 13.32 14.99
C ASP A 94 -13.67 13.75 14.73
N LYS A 95 -13.08 13.31 13.61
CA LYS A 95 -11.68 13.64 13.26
C LYS A 95 -11.46 15.17 13.13
N TYR A 96 -12.50 15.94 12.80
CA TYR A 96 -12.41 17.40 12.68
C TYR A 96 -12.28 18.07 14.05
N ALA A 97 -13.02 17.61 15.07
CA ALA A 97 -12.87 18.06 16.45
C ALA A 97 -11.48 17.76 17.01
N TYR A 98 -10.92 16.58 16.75
CA TYR A 98 -9.56 16.25 17.15
C TYR A 98 -8.52 17.16 16.48
N ARG A 99 -8.66 17.44 15.19
CA ARG A 99 -7.79 18.40 14.48
C ARG A 99 -7.85 19.80 15.10
N TYR A 100 -9.03 20.27 15.50
CA TYR A 100 -9.15 21.56 16.17
C TYR A 100 -8.30 21.64 17.45
N LEU A 101 -8.24 20.56 18.23
CA LEU A 101 -7.42 20.50 19.46
C LEU A 101 -5.91 20.54 19.19
N ASP A 102 -5.48 20.22 17.96
CA ASP A 102 -4.09 20.33 17.53
C ASP A 102 -3.67 21.74 17.10
N SER A 103 -4.59 22.73 17.08
CA SER A 103 -4.32 24.09 16.59
C SER A 103 -3.18 24.82 17.34
N ILE A 104 -2.40 25.62 16.62
CA ILE A 104 -1.33 26.47 17.17
C ILE A 104 -1.62 27.95 16.90
N PHE A 105 -1.93 28.70 17.96
CA PHE A 105 -2.27 30.13 17.88
C PHE A 105 -1.08 31.07 18.13
N PRO A 106 -1.10 32.30 17.58
CA PRO A 106 -1.97 32.79 16.49
C PRO A 106 -1.42 32.45 15.09
N TYR A 107 -0.17 32.00 14.99
CA TYR A 107 0.59 31.97 13.74
C TYR A 107 0.22 30.84 12.77
N LEU A 108 -0.39 29.76 13.24
CA LEU A 108 -0.70 28.54 12.48
C LEU A 108 -2.12 28.08 12.73
N TYR A 109 -3.05 29.02 12.57
CA TYR A 109 -4.46 28.81 12.85
C TYR A 109 -5.29 28.91 11.57
N TYR A 110 -6.14 27.91 11.35
CA TYR A 110 -7.29 27.98 10.49
C TYR A 110 -8.55 27.90 11.36
N PRO A 111 -9.67 28.48 10.91
CA PRO A 111 -10.96 28.38 11.61
C PRO A 111 -11.55 26.97 11.49
N TYR A 112 -10.93 26.00 12.15
CA TYR A 112 -11.39 24.62 12.16
C TYR A 112 -12.65 24.47 12.98
N THR A 113 -13.50 23.52 12.56
CA THR A 113 -14.69 23.10 13.29
C THR A 113 -14.33 22.65 14.71
N SER A 114 -14.90 23.32 15.70
CA SER A 114 -14.57 23.12 17.11
C SER A 114 -15.25 21.90 17.73
N VAL A 115 -14.78 21.49 18.91
CA VAL A 115 -15.45 20.43 19.70
C VAL A 115 -16.89 20.81 20.03
N LEU A 116 -17.12 22.06 20.44
CA LEU A 116 -18.45 22.58 20.71
C LEU A 116 -19.37 22.50 19.48
N GLN A 117 -18.87 22.92 18.32
CA GLN A 117 -19.64 22.88 17.07
C GLN A 117 -20.00 21.46 16.68
N VAL A 118 -19.06 20.51 16.76
CA VAL A 118 -19.32 19.08 16.47
C VAL A 118 -20.43 18.52 17.35
N ASN A 119 -20.43 18.84 18.64
CA ASN A 119 -21.50 18.45 19.55
C ASN A 119 -22.84 19.09 19.18
N CYS A 120 -22.86 20.39 18.85
CA CYS A 120 -24.06 21.07 18.38
C CYS A 120 -24.61 20.44 17.09
N TYR A 121 -23.75 20.14 16.11
CA TYR A 121 -24.15 19.51 14.85
C TYR A 121 -24.75 18.12 15.06
N ALA A 122 -24.19 17.31 15.95
CA ALA A 122 -24.76 16.01 16.31
C ALA A 122 -26.17 16.16 16.93
N LEU A 123 -26.32 17.06 17.90
CA LEU A 123 -27.58 17.31 18.60
C LEU A 123 -28.67 17.86 17.66
N LEU A 124 -28.31 18.81 16.79
CA LEU A 124 -29.22 19.34 15.78
C LEU A 124 -29.63 18.25 14.77
N SER A 125 -28.69 17.39 14.36
CA SER A 125 -28.97 16.24 13.49
C SER A 125 -29.91 15.24 14.15
N LEU A 126 -29.68 14.90 15.42
CA LEU A 126 -30.61 14.07 16.21
C LEU A 126 -31.97 14.73 16.37
N GLY A 127 -32.02 16.06 16.45
CA GLY A 127 -33.25 16.85 16.42
C GLY A 127 -34.04 16.66 15.12
N ILE A 128 -33.39 16.81 13.97
CA ILE A 128 -33.98 16.58 12.64
C ILE A 128 -34.50 15.14 12.50
N LEU A 129 -33.73 14.17 12.98
CA LEU A 129 -34.10 12.75 12.94
C LEU A 129 -35.13 12.36 14.02
N GLY A 130 -35.49 13.26 14.95
CA GLY A 130 -36.42 12.96 16.05
C GLY A 130 -35.88 11.98 17.10
N ASN A 131 -34.56 11.89 17.27
CA ASN A 131 -33.87 10.88 18.09
C ASN A 131 -33.06 11.46 19.27
N LEU A 132 -33.38 12.69 19.72
CA LEU A 132 -32.76 13.31 20.90
C LEU A 132 -32.90 12.50 22.20
N SER A 133 -33.79 11.51 22.26
CA SER A 133 -33.94 10.63 23.43
C SER A 133 -32.84 9.58 23.57
N MET A 134 -31.97 9.42 22.56
CA MET A 134 -30.86 8.46 22.58
C MET A 134 -29.69 8.90 23.46
N ILE A 135 -29.68 10.15 23.90
CA ILE A 135 -28.63 10.76 24.72
C ILE A 135 -29.23 11.45 25.95
N ASP A 136 -28.40 11.72 26.95
CA ASP A 136 -28.79 12.58 28.07
C ASP A 136 -28.72 14.05 27.64
N LYS A 137 -29.90 14.69 27.63
CA LYS A 137 -30.03 16.11 27.27
C LYS A 137 -29.34 17.02 28.29
N GLN A 138 -29.36 16.67 29.57
CA GLN A 138 -28.77 17.50 30.61
C GLN A 138 -27.25 17.48 30.52
N ASP A 139 -26.64 16.32 30.27
CA ASP A 139 -25.19 16.24 30.06
C ASP A 139 -24.75 17.08 28.85
N SER A 140 -25.56 17.09 27.79
CA SER A 140 -25.31 17.93 26.61
C SER A 140 -25.43 19.42 26.91
N ILE A 141 -26.46 19.83 27.68
CA ILE A 141 -26.63 21.21 28.15
C ILE A 141 -25.44 21.64 29.02
N ASP A 142 -25.01 20.77 29.94
CA ASP A 142 -23.91 21.01 30.86
C ASP A 142 -22.58 21.15 30.11
N PHE A 143 -22.33 20.31 29.10
CA PHE A 143 -21.17 20.44 28.23
C PHE A 143 -21.16 21.76 27.46
N ILE A 144 -22.27 22.15 26.82
CA ILE A 144 -22.36 23.41 26.08
C ILE A 144 -22.06 24.58 27.03
N TRP A 145 -22.68 24.62 28.20
CA TRP A 145 -22.41 25.66 29.20
C TRP A 145 -20.99 25.64 29.74
N SER A 146 -20.34 24.47 29.81
CA SER A 146 -18.93 24.38 30.17
C SER A 146 -18.03 25.12 29.19
N CYS A 147 -18.46 25.33 27.94
CA CYS A 147 -17.73 26.05 26.90
C CYS A 147 -17.96 27.58 26.95
N PHE A 148 -18.78 28.09 27.87
CA PHE A 148 -18.98 29.52 28.03
C PHE A 148 -17.75 30.19 28.67
N ASN A 149 -17.21 31.25 28.06
CA ASN A 149 -16.07 31.99 28.61
C ASN A 149 -16.54 33.10 29.59
N PRO A 150 -16.26 32.98 30.90
CA PRO A 150 -16.68 33.97 31.88
C PRO A 150 -15.75 35.19 31.98
N GLU A 151 -14.59 35.21 31.31
CA GLU A 151 -13.58 36.26 31.45
C GLU A 151 -13.89 37.54 30.66
N GLY A 152 -13.58 38.68 31.29
CA GLY A 152 -13.51 39.97 30.62
C GLY A 152 -14.76 40.32 29.81
N THR A 153 -14.54 40.70 28.56
CA THR A 153 -15.58 41.00 27.55
C THR A 153 -15.84 39.84 26.59
N GLU A 154 -15.15 38.70 26.75
CA GLU A 154 -15.29 37.58 25.83
C GLU A 154 -16.69 36.98 25.89
N ASN A 155 -17.24 36.75 27.10
CA ASN A 155 -18.65 36.49 27.46
C ASN A 155 -19.58 35.74 26.47
N GLY A 156 -19.00 34.99 25.55
CA GLY A 156 -19.62 34.08 24.59
C GLY A 156 -19.02 32.68 24.74
N PHE A 157 -19.34 31.81 23.79
CA PHE A 157 -18.86 30.43 23.80
C PHE A 157 -17.55 30.29 23.03
N ILE A 158 -16.64 29.49 23.58
CA ILE A 158 -15.39 29.08 22.96
C ILE A 158 -15.52 27.65 22.42
N GLY A 159 -14.56 27.20 21.62
CA GLY A 159 -14.69 25.92 20.91
C GLY A 159 -14.51 24.64 21.75
N GLN A 160 -14.27 24.73 23.06
CA GLN A 160 -14.11 23.62 24.00
C GLN A 160 -14.40 24.05 25.43
N SER A 161 -14.49 23.13 26.39
CA SER A 161 -14.73 23.46 27.80
C SER A 161 -13.71 24.49 28.33
N TYR A 162 -14.22 25.52 28.99
CA TYR A 162 -13.44 26.63 29.48
C TYR A 162 -12.50 26.21 30.61
N ASN A 163 -11.22 26.56 30.45
CA ASN A 163 -10.22 26.45 31.49
C ASN A 163 -9.28 27.68 31.41
N PRO A 164 -9.02 28.38 32.53
CA PRO A 164 -8.15 29.57 32.53
C PRO A 164 -6.71 29.29 32.10
N SER A 165 -6.30 28.02 32.07
CA SER A 165 -4.96 27.57 31.63
C SER A 165 -4.86 27.35 30.11
N LEU A 166 -5.98 27.44 29.37
CA LEU A 166 -5.96 27.33 27.91
C LEU A 166 -5.13 28.47 27.31
N SER A 167 -4.47 28.18 26.19
CA SER A 167 -3.78 29.23 25.41
C SER A 167 -4.78 30.29 24.94
N ASN A 168 -4.31 31.53 24.72
CA ASN A 168 -5.20 32.67 24.48
C ASN A 168 -6.18 32.44 23.31
N GLY A 169 -5.73 31.85 22.20
CA GLY A 169 -6.61 31.60 21.05
C GLY A 169 -7.73 30.59 21.35
N PHE A 170 -7.46 29.54 22.13
CA PHE A 170 -8.50 28.62 22.59
C PHE A 170 -9.48 29.24 23.60
N ARG A 171 -9.15 30.40 24.17
CA ARG A 171 -10.05 31.17 25.05
C ARG A 171 -10.80 32.26 24.31
N THR A 172 -10.53 32.51 23.03
CA THR A 172 -11.27 33.53 22.27
C THR A 172 -12.68 33.03 21.98
N ALA A 173 -13.68 33.75 22.51
CA ALA A 173 -15.08 33.47 22.21
C ALA A 173 -15.38 33.92 20.78
N THR A 174 -16.07 33.08 20.02
CA THR A 174 -16.40 33.38 18.63
C THR A 174 -17.90 33.23 18.39
N MET A 175 -18.41 33.98 17.43
CA MET A 175 -19.85 34.05 17.18
C MET A 175 -20.40 32.82 16.47
N ASP A 176 -19.60 32.12 15.67
CA ASP A 176 -19.97 30.82 15.13
C ASP A 176 -20.15 29.77 16.25
N ASN A 177 -19.23 29.71 17.23
CA ASN A 177 -19.40 28.86 18.41
C ASN A 177 -20.62 29.26 19.23
N SER A 178 -20.80 30.57 19.48
CA SER A 178 -21.90 31.10 20.27
C SER A 178 -23.26 30.90 19.60
N PHE A 179 -23.34 31.06 18.28
CA PHE A 179 -24.55 30.85 17.49
C PHE A 179 -25.02 29.40 17.57
N TYR A 180 -24.14 28.43 17.34
CA TYR A 180 -24.51 27.02 17.41
C TYR A 180 -24.83 26.58 18.84
N ALA A 181 -24.13 27.10 19.85
CA ALA A 181 -24.47 26.86 21.26
C ALA A 181 -25.87 27.39 21.59
N ILE A 182 -26.18 28.64 21.26
CA ILE A 182 -27.50 29.26 21.52
C ILE A 182 -28.59 28.48 20.78
N THR A 183 -28.39 28.18 19.50
CA THR A 183 -29.37 27.44 18.69
C THR A 183 -29.64 26.05 19.25
N THR A 184 -28.60 25.36 19.73
CA THR A 184 -28.74 24.00 20.29
C THR A 184 -29.36 24.04 21.69
N LEU A 185 -29.00 25.02 22.52
CA LEU A 185 -29.64 25.21 23.83
C LEU A 185 -31.13 25.52 23.68
N ASP A 186 -31.52 26.33 22.69
CA ASP A 186 -32.93 26.63 22.39
C ASP A 186 -33.71 25.37 21.97
N LEU A 187 -33.05 24.42 21.30
CA LEU A 187 -33.63 23.11 20.99
C LEU A 187 -33.77 22.19 22.23
N LEU A 188 -32.80 22.24 23.15
CA LEU A 188 -32.71 21.29 24.27
C LEU A 188 -33.46 21.75 25.52
N MET A 189 -33.53 23.05 25.76
CA MET A 189 -34.14 23.66 26.94
C MET A 189 -35.61 24.04 26.68
N ASP A 190 -36.41 24.10 27.75
CA ASP A 190 -37.81 24.56 27.63
C ASP A 190 -37.90 26.07 27.36
N ASP A 191 -37.09 26.87 28.06
CA ASP A 191 -36.96 28.32 27.86
C ASP A 191 -35.65 28.88 28.47
N TRP A 192 -35.38 30.16 28.22
CA TRP A 192 -34.21 30.89 28.74
C TRP A 192 -34.39 31.51 30.14
N SER A 193 -35.51 31.26 30.82
CA SER A 193 -35.88 31.99 32.05
C SER A 193 -34.91 31.77 33.22
N GLY A 194 -34.22 30.62 33.25
CA GLY A 194 -33.19 30.29 34.24
C GLY A 194 -31.84 30.97 34.00
N TYR A 195 -31.59 31.55 32.83
CA TYR A 195 -30.27 31.97 32.35
C TYR A 195 -30.20 33.49 32.04
N ASN A 196 -30.97 34.31 32.77
CA ASN A 196 -31.07 35.75 32.50
C ASN A 196 -29.71 36.49 32.61
N SER A 197 -28.84 36.07 33.52
CA SER A 197 -27.52 36.66 33.72
C SER A 197 -26.60 36.36 32.53
N GLU A 198 -26.61 35.11 32.09
CA GLU A 198 -25.84 34.59 30.97
C GLU A 198 -26.33 35.20 29.65
N ARG A 199 -27.65 35.27 29.46
CA ARG A 199 -28.28 35.95 28.32
C ARG A 199 -27.87 37.42 28.24
N ALA A 200 -27.89 38.15 29.35
CA ALA A 200 -27.46 39.55 29.37
C ALA A 200 -25.97 39.71 29.00
N LYS A 201 -25.11 38.79 29.43
CA LYS A 201 -23.69 38.76 29.05
C LYS A 201 -23.51 38.47 27.56
N LEU A 202 -24.21 37.47 27.02
CA LEU A 202 -24.19 37.13 25.60
C LEU A 202 -24.65 38.31 24.73
N VAL A 203 -25.73 38.98 25.11
CA VAL A 203 -26.23 40.16 24.40
C VAL A 203 -25.21 41.30 24.42
N ASN A 204 -24.53 41.53 25.56
CA ASN A 204 -23.48 42.54 25.64
C ASN A 204 -22.26 42.18 24.78
N PHE A 205 -21.86 40.90 24.76
CA PHE A 205 -20.80 40.40 23.88
C PHE A 205 -21.16 40.65 22.41
N ILE A 206 -22.33 40.19 21.96
CA ILE A 206 -22.82 40.35 20.58
C ILE A 206 -22.87 41.83 20.19
N ASN A 207 -23.46 42.70 21.01
CA ASN A 207 -23.53 44.13 20.71
C ASN A 207 -22.15 44.79 20.66
N GLY A 208 -21.20 44.28 21.45
CA GLY A 208 -19.81 44.76 21.45
C GLY A 208 -19.04 44.41 20.17
N LEU A 209 -19.52 43.45 19.38
CA LEU A 209 -18.91 43.06 18.10
C LEU A 209 -19.34 43.93 16.92
N GLN A 210 -20.27 44.87 17.11
CA GLN A 210 -20.67 45.79 16.05
C GLN A 210 -19.60 46.88 15.86
N GLU A 211 -19.13 47.08 14.63
CA GLU A 211 -18.19 48.15 14.27
C GLU A 211 -18.87 49.53 14.41
N ASP A 212 -18.44 50.32 15.39
CA ASP A 212 -19.05 51.61 15.74
C ASP A 212 -18.30 52.81 15.17
N SER A 213 -17.15 52.60 14.53
CA SER A 213 -16.34 53.66 13.93
C SER A 213 -16.88 54.06 12.57
N SER A 214 -17.53 55.23 12.50
CA SER A 214 -18.02 55.81 11.23
C SER A 214 -16.94 56.10 10.18
N SER A 215 -15.65 55.98 10.53
CA SER A 215 -14.54 56.07 9.58
C SER A 215 -14.08 54.72 9.03
N SER A 216 -14.61 53.61 9.54
CA SER A 216 -14.36 52.27 9.01
C SER A 216 -15.20 52.07 7.74
N ASP A 217 -14.60 51.47 6.71
CA ASP A 217 -15.34 51.04 5.52
C ASP A 217 -16.39 49.96 5.85
N TYR A 218 -16.25 49.31 7.02
CA TYR A 218 -17.15 48.29 7.54
C TYR A 218 -18.12 48.82 8.61
N PHE A 219 -18.30 50.14 8.69
CA PHE A 219 -19.13 50.80 9.72
C PHE A 219 -20.53 50.18 9.80
N GLY A 220 -20.87 49.68 11.00
CA GLY A 220 -22.15 49.07 11.31
C GLY A 220 -22.21 47.56 11.15
N GLY A 221 -21.25 46.93 10.45
CA GLY A 221 -21.12 45.47 10.35
C GLY A 221 -20.64 44.82 11.65
N PHE A 222 -20.57 43.49 11.69
CA PHE A 222 -20.15 42.74 12.87
C PHE A 222 -18.87 41.93 12.67
N TYR A 223 -18.03 41.94 13.68
CA TYR A 223 -16.93 41.01 13.86
C TYR A 223 -17.43 39.63 14.32
N ASN A 224 -16.63 38.58 14.08
CA ASN A 224 -16.91 37.25 14.64
C ASN A 224 -16.37 37.08 16.07
N ASP A 225 -15.39 37.88 16.48
CA ASP A 225 -14.81 37.89 17.82
C ASP A 225 -14.09 39.23 18.10
N HIS A 226 -13.65 39.45 19.34
CA HIS A 226 -12.94 40.68 19.74
C HIS A 226 -11.42 40.63 19.45
N ASN A 227 -10.88 39.47 19.11
CA ASN A 227 -9.46 39.21 18.98
C ASN A 227 -8.98 39.38 17.54
N THR A 228 -8.62 40.62 17.21
CA THR A 228 -7.99 41.00 15.93
C THR A 228 -6.65 40.31 15.60
N SER A 229 -6.10 39.48 16.49
CA SER A 229 -4.86 38.71 16.20
C SER A 229 -5.11 37.34 15.58
N ILE A 230 -6.37 36.88 15.53
CA ILE A 230 -6.76 35.64 14.90
C ILE A 230 -7.80 35.92 13.82
N SER A 231 -7.78 35.15 12.73
CA SER A 231 -8.88 35.18 11.77
C SER A 231 -9.80 33.99 12.01
N SER A 232 -10.86 34.20 12.78
CA SER A 232 -11.81 33.16 13.19
C SER A 232 -12.80 32.74 12.10
N LEU A 233 -12.84 33.44 10.96
CA LEU A 233 -13.55 33.02 9.74
C LEU A 233 -12.62 32.90 8.51
N GLY A 234 -11.30 32.88 8.73
CA GLY A 234 -10.30 32.45 7.75
C GLY A 234 -9.95 33.49 6.69
N ASN A 235 -10.43 33.31 5.46
CA ASN A 235 -10.08 34.24 4.36
C ASN A 235 -11.10 35.39 4.22
N LEU A 236 -12.15 35.39 5.04
CA LEU A 236 -13.11 36.48 5.06
C LEU A 236 -12.49 37.65 5.82
N ASN A 237 -12.78 38.88 5.40
CA ASN A 237 -12.52 40.04 6.24
C ASN A 237 -13.26 39.84 7.58
N ASP A 238 -12.66 40.27 8.70
CA ASP A 238 -13.22 40.01 10.03
C ASP A 238 -14.65 40.57 10.19
N VAL A 239 -14.97 41.68 9.49
CA VAL A 239 -16.34 42.19 9.34
C VAL A 239 -16.96 41.74 8.02
N ASN A 240 -17.93 40.83 8.10
CA ASN A 240 -18.60 40.26 6.92
C ASN A 240 -20.06 39.86 7.21
N LEU A 241 -20.82 39.50 6.17
CA LEU A 241 -22.22 39.08 6.30
C LEU A 241 -22.42 37.77 7.07
N LEU A 242 -21.44 36.85 7.06
CA LEU A 242 -21.56 35.59 7.81
C LEU A 242 -21.41 35.82 9.32
N ALA A 243 -20.45 36.66 9.73
CA ALA A 243 -20.36 37.12 11.12
C ALA A 243 -21.63 37.87 11.54
N SER A 244 -22.12 38.78 10.70
CA SER A 244 -23.38 39.51 10.94
C SER A 244 -24.58 38.56 11.11
N TYR A 245 -24.64 37.49 10.31
CA TYR A 245 -25.64 36.44 10.42
C TYR A 245 -25.59 35.76 11.79
N TYR A 246 -24.42 35.28 12.24
CA TYR A 246 -24.30 34.63 13.54
C TYR A 246 -24.71 35.56 14.69
N ASN A 247 -24.32 36.83 14.64
CA ASN A 247 -24.70 37.84 15.64
C ASN A 247 -26.21 38.08 15.68
N LEU A 248 -26.82 38.45 14.55
CA LEU A 248 -28.23 38.85 14.53
C LEU A 248 -29.19 37.69 14.73
N LYS A 249 -28.85 36.47 14.27
CA LYS A 249 -29.67 35.29 14.56
C LYS A 249 -29.62 34.89 16.02
N SER A 250 -28.46 35.03 16.67
CA SER A 250 -28.33 34.80 18.11
C SER A 250 -29.19 35.80 18.89
N LEU A 251 -29.23 37.07 18.50
CA LEU A 251 -30.15 38.06 19.09
C LEU A 251 -31.62 37.77 18.78
N SER A 252 -31.93 37.25 17.59
CA SER A 252 -33.28 36.87 17.20
C SER A 252 -33.81 35.71 18.05
N ALA A 253 -32.97 34.74 18.43
CA ALA A 253 -33.34 33.68 19.37
C ALA A 253 -33.73 34.23 20.76
N PHE A 254 -33.24 35.43 21.09
CA PHE A 254 -33.58 36.14 22.31
C PHE A 254 -34.68 37.19 22.14
N ASP A 255 -35.26 37.39 20.96
CA ASP A 255 -36.14 38.54 20.67
C ASP A 255 -35.51 39.90 21.06
N LEU A 256 -34.22 40.09 20.75
CA LEU A 256 -33.43 41.29 21.13
C LEU A 256 -32.65 41.91 19.95
N VAL A 257 -33.12 41.73 18.72
CA VAL A 257 -32.47 42.31 17.52
C VAL A 257 -32.41 43.84 17.60
N GLU A 258 -33.36 44.47 18.29
CA GLU A 258 -33.44 45.92 18.47
C GLU A 258 -32.33 46.52 19.34
N THR A 259 -31.47 45.70 19.96
CA THR A 259 -30.36 46.20 20.78
C THR A 259 -29.18 46.72 19.97
N ILE A 260 -29.11 46.39 18.68
CA ILE A 260 -28.03 46.82 17.79
C ILE A 260 -28.21 48.28 17.34
N GLN A 261 -27.16 48.87 16.79
CA GLN A 261 -27.26 50.14 16.05
C GLN A 261 -27.82 49.87 14.64
N THR A 262 -29.15 49.82 14.51
CA THR A 262 -29.80 49.42 13.23
C THR A 262 -29.46 50.34 12.07
N SER A 263 -29.38 51.66 12.30
CA SER A 263 -29.12 52.63 11.24
C SER A 263 -27.72 52.47 10.62
N SER A 264 -26.70 52.14 11.43
CA SER A 264 -25.36 51.87 10.90
C SER A 264 -25.30 50.52 10.20
N PHE A 265 -25.99 49.50 10.72
CA PHE A 265 -26.08 48.20 10.05
C PHE A 265 -26.79 48.29 8.68
N HIS A 266 -27.87 49.09 8.57
CA HIS A 266 -28.52 49.34 7.28
C HIS A 266 -27.60 50.08 6.29
N HIS A 267 -26.71 50.95 6.77
CA HIS A 267 -25.69 51.56 5.94
C HIS A 267 -24.70 50.50 5.42
N TYR A 268 -24.24 49.60 6.29
CA TYR A 268 -23.38 48.48 5.90
C TYR A 268 -24.03 47.60 4.83
N LEU A 269 -25.28 47.17 5.01
CA LEU A 269 -26.00 46.38 4.00
C LEU A 269 -26.15 47.13 2.66
N ALA A 270 -26.40 48.45 2.70
CA ALA A 270 -26.52 49.25 1.48
C ALA A 270 -25.20 49.34 0.70
N ASN A 271 -24.05 49.31 1.39
CA ASN A 271 -22.73 49.34 0.74
C ASN A 271 -22.42 47.99 0.07
N LEU A 272 -22.90 46.88 0.63
CA LEU A 272 -22.67 45.53 0.08
C LEU A 272 -23.65 45.12 -1.02
N TYR A 273 -24.77 45.83 -1.17
CA TYR A 273 -25.79 45.52 -2.16
C TYR A 273 -25.45 46.10 -3.54
N ASP A 274 -25.31 45.22 -4.53
CA ASP A 274 -25.19 45.60 -5.94
C ASP A 274 -26.59 45.73 -6.56
N ASN A 275 -26.98 46.97 -6.89
CA ASN A 275 -28.29 47.26 -7.47
C ASN A 275 -28.40 47.00 -8.98
N ILE A 276 -27.29 46.71 -9.66
CA ILE A 276 -27.25 46.33 -11.07
C ILE A 276 -27.46 44.82 -11.20
N GLU A 277 -26.78 44.05 -10.36
CA GLU A 277 -26.84 42.59 -10.39
C GLU A 277 -27.90 42.01 -9.46
N HIS A 278 -28.44 42.82 -8.55
CA HIS A 278 -29.38 42.40 -7.52
C HIS A 278 -28.80 41.30 -6.62
N SER A 279 -27.53 41.48 -6.23
CA SER A 279 -26.79 40.55 -5.39
C SER A 279 -26.11 41.29 -4.23
N PHE A 280 -25.66 40.54 -3.21
CA PHE A 280 -24.81 41.08 -2.15
C PHE A 280 -23.39 40.54 -2.26
N GLN A 281 -22.43 41.35 -1.84
CA GLN A 281 -21.06 40.93 -1.60
C GLN A 281 -20.90 40.49 -0.13
N ILE A 282 -20.01 39.52 0.12
CA ILE A 282 -19.79 38.98 1.48
C ILE A 282 -19.13 40.02 2.40
N PHE A 283 -18.27 40.88 1.84
CA PHE A 283 -17.68 42.09 2.40
C PHE A 283 -17.28 43.02 1.24
N ASP A 284 -16.97 44.29 1.51
CA ASP A 284 -16.68 45.30 0.48
C ASP A 284 -15.26 45.16 -0.05
N ASP A 285 -15.06 44.37 -1.11
CA ASP A 285 -13.78 44.22 -1.81
C ASP A 285 -13.85 44.33 -3.35
N GLY A 286 -15.06 44.44 -3.91
CA GLY A 286 -15.28 44.49 -5.35
C GLY A 286 -15.10 43.16 -6.09
N ASP A 287 -14.79 42.07 -5.38
CA ASP A 287 -14.73 40.70 -5.90
C ASP A 287 -16.06 40.00 -5.69
N LYS A 288 -16.49 39.16 -6.63
CA LYS A 288 -17.76 38.43 -6.54
C LYS A 288 -17.60 37.09 -5.82
N LYS A 289 -16.56 36.96 -4.99
CA LYS A 289 -16.34 35.80 -4.14
C LYS A 289 -17.54 35.60 -3.24
N LEU A 290 -18.06 34.37 -3.22
CA LEU A 290 -19.19 33.98 -2.38
C LEU A 290 -20.49 34.76 -2.63
N ASN A 291 -20.65 35.46 -3.76
CA ASN A 291 -21.79 36.37 -3.97
C ASN A 291 -23.16 35.67 -3.92
N LEU A 292 -23.26 34.39 -4.28
CA LEU A 292 -24.51 33.62 -4.15
C LEU A 292 -24.88 33.41 -2.68
N VAL A 293 -23.92 32.95 -1.90
CA VAL A 293 -24.06 32.78 -0.44
C VAL A 293 -24.32 34.12 0.26
N ALA A 294 -23.55 35.15 -0.09
CA ALA A 294 -23.70 36.49 0.46
C ALA A 294 -25.08 37.07 0.17
N THR A 295 -25.63 36.83 -1.03
CA THR A 295 -26.98 37.26 -1.39
C THR A 295 -28.04 36.60 -0.52
N ALA A 296 -27.91 35.31 -0.23
CA ALA A 296 -28.79 34.62 0.71
C ALA A 296 -28.67 35.19 2.14
N LEU A 297 -27.45 35.42 2.64
CA LEU A 297 -27.24 36.01 3.96
C LEU A 297 -27.78 37.44 4.04
N GLY A 298 -27.52 38.27 3.03
CA GLY A 298 -27.97 39.66 2.93
C GLY A 298 -29.49 39.76 2.89
N LEU A 299 -30.17 38.90 2.15
CA LEU A 299 -31.63 38.79 2.12
C LEU A 299 -32.21 38.50 3.51
N GLU A 300 -31.61 37.55 4.23
CA GLU A 300 -32.05 37.16 5.56
C GLU A 300 -31.81 38.27 6.60
N LEU A 301 -30.62 38.86 6.59
CA LEU A 301 -30.24 39.98 7.45
C LEU A 301 -31.10 41.22 7.21
N ALA A 302 -31.42 41.51 5.95
CA ALA A 302 -32.33 42.57 5.59
C ALA A 302 -33.74 42.32 6.13
N ASN A 303 -34.23 41.07 6.07
CA ASN A 303 -35.52 40.70 6.63
C ASN A 303 -35.55 40.82 8.16
N ILE A 304 -34.50 40.37 8.85
CA ILE A 304 -34.38 40.44 10.33
C ILE A 304 -34.37 41.89 10.82
N THR A 305 -33.71 42.79 10.10
CA THR A 305 -33.50 44.18 10.53
C THR A 305 -34.46 45.19 9.91
N GLY A 306 -35.33 44.74 8.99
CA GLY A 306 -36.27 45.63 8.28
C GLY A 306 -35.59 46.56 7.26
N PHE A 307 -34.47 46.14 6.67
CA PHE A 307 -33.80 46.91 5.60
C PHE A 307 -34.63 46.88 4.31
N ILE A 308 -34.89 48.05 3.73
CA ILE A 308 -35.71 48.22 2.52
C ILE A 308 -34.92 48.76 1.32
N GLY A 309 -33.59 48.82 1.41
CA GLY A 309 -32.71 49.39 0.38
C GLY A 309 -32.38 48.43 -0.78
N MET A 310 -33.00 47.25 -0.82
CA MET A 310 -32.81 46.23 -1.86
C MET A 310 -34.10 45.96 -2.64
N ASP A 311 -33.98 45.46 -3.87
CA ASP A 311 -35.10 44.87 -4.59
C ASP A 311 -35.24 43.41 -4.18
N LYS A 312 -36.18 43.13 -3.27
CA LYS A 312 -36.34 41.79 -2.68
C LYS A 312 -36.68 40.74 -3.72
N ASP A 313 -37.52 41.06 -4.70
CA ASP A 313 -37.97 40.07 -5.68
C ASP A 313 -36.83 39.72 -6.64
N GLU A 314 -36.04 40.71 -7.06
CA GLU A 314 -34.88 40.47 -7.92
C GLU A 314 -33.74 39.74 -7.19
N VAL A 315 -33.53 40.03 -5.89
CA VAL A 315 -32.57 39.29 -5.06
C VAL A 315 -32.95 37.80 -4.94
N ILE A 316 -34.24 37.50 -4.78
CA ILE A 316 -34.73 36.11 -4.75
C ILE A 316 -34.53 35.46 -6.14
N ASN A 317 -34.88 36.16 -7.21
CA ASN A 317 -34.67 35.68 -8.57
C ASN A 317 -33.19 35.40 -8.86
N TYR A 318 -32.28 36.23 -8.37
CA TYR A 318 -30.84 36.04 -8.51
C TYR A 318 -30.40 34.71 -7.90
N ILE A 319 -30.81 34.41 -6.66
CA ILE A 319 -30.47 33.14 -6.00
C ILE A 319 -31.03 31.94 -6.79
N LEU A 320 -32.32 31.99 -7.17
CA LEU A 320 -33.00 30.85 -7.80
C LEU A 320 -32.52 30.58 -9.24
N SER A 321 -32.16 31.62 -9.99
CA SER A 321 -31.72 31.50 -11.39
C SER A 321 -30.26 31.08 -11.56
N ASN A 322 -29.46 31.14 -10.50
CA ASN A 322 -28.05 30.72 -10.50
C ASN A 322 -27.82 29.34 -9.85
N ARG A 323 -28.85 28.48 -9.80
CA ARG A 323 -28.65 27.06 -9.48
C ARG A 323 -27.90 26.38 -10.62
N ASN A 324 -26.87 25.60 -10.31
CA ASN A 324 -26.03 24.98 -11.33
C ASN A 324 -26.66 23.69 -11.90
N ALA A 325 -25.99 23.11 -12.90
CA ALA A 325 -26.50 21.97 -13.65
C ALA A 325 -26.58 20.65 -12.85
N ILE A 326 -25.83 20.54 -11.75
CA ILE A 326 -25.87 19.38 -10.85
C ILE A 326 -27.01 19.48 -9.81
N GLY A 327 -27.73 20.61 -9.79
CA GLY A 327 -28.89 20.82 -8.95
C GLY A 327 -28.58 21.48 -7.61
N ASN A 328 -27.34 21.93 -7.38
CA ASN A 328 -26.92 22.62 -6.17
C ASN A 328 -26.44 24.06 -6.50
N TRP A 329 -25.76 24.72 -5.59
CA TRP A 329 -25.18 26.03 -5.83
C TRP A 329 -23.67 26.02 -5.66
N ASP A 330 -22.99 26.62 -6.62
CA ASP A 330 -21.62 27.09 -6.44
C ASP A 330 -21.58 28.25 -5.45
N ALA A 331 -20.42 28.53 -4.89
CA ALA A 331 -20.27 29.63 -3.96
C ALA A 331 -20.40 31.00 -4.66
N SER A 332 -20.00 31.08 -5.93
CA SER A 332 -19.92 32.31 -6.71
C SER A 332 -20.41 32.11 -8.14
N THR A 333 -20.90 33.16 -8.77
CA THR A 333 -21.18 33.18 -10.22
C THR A 333 -19.92 33.41 -11.08
N GLN A 334 -18.78 33.71 -10.46
CA GLN A 334 -17.50 33.93 -11.16
C GLN A 334 -16.59 32.69 -11.08
N TYR A 335 -16.69 31.94 -9.99
CA TYR A 335 -15.82 30.80 -9.73
C TYR A 335 -16.67 29.55 -9.53
N ASP A 336 -16.56 28.62 -10.47
CA ASP A 336 -17.27 27.35 -10.47
C ASP A 336 -16.65 26.38 -9.44
N TYR A 337 -17.01 26.54 -8.16
CA TYR A 337 -16.71 25.58 -7.11
C TYR A 337 -17.88 25.50 -6.11
N HIS A 338 -18.17 24.29 -5.64
CA HIS A 338 -19.32 23.97 -4.81
C HIS A 338 -18.90 23.17 -3.57
N GLU A 339 -19.05 23.76 -2.39
CA GLU A 339 -18.92 23.07 -1.11
C GLU A 339 -20.32 22.83 -0.53
N LEU A 340 -20.50 21.78 0.27
CA LEU A 340 -21.81 21.45 0.85
C LEU A 340 -22.40 22.62 1.66
N ILE A 341 -21.53 23.40 2.31
CA ILE A 341 -21.89 24.58 3.09
C ILE A 341 -22.56 25.68 2.25
N ASP A 342 -22.25 25.80 0.95
CA ASP A 342 -22.80 26.85 0.08
C ASP A 342 -24.29 26.58 -0.18
N THR A 343 -24.59 25.35 -0.58
CA THR A 343 -25.96 24.88 -0.79
C THR A 343 -26.76 24.88 0.52
N PHE A 344 -26.15 24.45 1.62
CA PHE A 344 -26.76 24.52 2.95
C PHE A 344 -27.19 25.94 3.31
N GLN A 345 -26.31 26.93 3.15
CA GLN A 345 -26.63 28.32 3.53
C GLN A 345 -27.77 28.91 2.69
N ILE A 346 -27.81 28.61 1.39
CA ILE A 346 -28.88 29.06 0.50
C ILE A 346 -30.22 28.38 0.85
N VAL A 347 -30.24 27.05 0.96
CA VAL A 347 -31.45 26.29 1.29
C VAL A 347 -31.99 26.68 2.67
N ARG A 348 -31.11 26.88 3.65
CA ARG A 348 -31.45 27.38 4.99
C ARG A 348 -32.13 28.74 4.93
N CYS A 349 -31.55 29.70 4.20
CA CYS A 349 -32.18 31.01 4.00
C CYS A 349 -33.58 30.88 3.38
N LEU A 350 -33.72 30.11 2.30
CA LEU A 350 -35.02 29.90 1.64
C LEU A 350 -36.04 29.26 2.58
N LYS A 351 -35.63 28.28 3.39
CA LYS A 351 -36.51 27.62 4.36
C LYS A 351 -36.96 28.58 5.45
N GLU A 352 -36.03 29.29 6.09
CA GLU A 352 -36.31 30.15 7.24
C GLU A 352 -37.13 31.39 6.86
N LEU A 353 -37.01 31.86 5.62
CA LEU A 353 -37.85 32.95 5.09
C LEU A 353 -39.17 32.48 4.48
N ASN A 354 -39.51 31.18 4.56
CA ASN A 354 -40.68 30.57 3.93
C ASN A 354 -40.73 30.77 2.40
N LEU A 355 -39.56 30.80 1.75
CA LEU A 355 -39.40 30.93 0.29
C LEU A 355 -39.11 29.58 -0.39
N ILE A 356 -38.94 28.50 0.38
CA ILE A 356 -38.65 27.16 -0.15
C ILE A 356 -39.73 26.63 -1.11
N ASP A 357 -40.97 27.13 -1.01
CA ASP A 357 -42.07 26.77 -1.91
C ASP A 357 -42.00 27.45 -3.28
N GLN A 358 -41.07 28.38 -3.48
CA GLN A 358 -40.75 28.91 -4.80
C GLN A 358 -39.97 27.90 -5.66
N LEU A 359 -39.31 26.93 -5.03
CA LEU A 359 -38.71 25.80 -5.72
C LEU A 359 -39.81 24.83 -6.16
N SER A 360 -39.80 24.44 -7.43
CA SER A 360 -40.68 23.40 -7.95
C SER A 360 -40.38 22.04 -7.31
N SER A 361 -41.30 21.08 -7.45
CA SER A 361 -41.06 19.72 -6.97
C SER A 361 -39.86 19.06 -7.66
N GLN A 362 -39.60 19.41 -8.93
CA GLN A 362 -38.42 18.92 -9.66
C GLN A 362 -37.14 19.51 -9.06
N ASP A 363 -37.12 20.82 -8.82
CA ASP A 363 -35.98 21.51 -8.18
C ASP A 363 -35.62 20.86 -6.83
N LYS A 364 -36.62 20.61 -5.99
CA LYS A 364 -36.45 19.96 -4.68
C LYS A 364 -35.86 18.56 -4.80
N THR A 365 -36.24 17.80 -5.83
CA THR A 365 -35.69 16.47 -6.11
C THR A 365 -34.26 16.54 -6.65
N GLU A 366 -33.94 17.50 -7.51
CA GLU A 366 -32.57 17.71 -8.02
C GLU A 366 -31.61 18.10 -6.89
N ILE A 367 -32.02 19.03 -6.01
CA ILE A 367 -31.24 19.42 -4.82
C ILE A 367 -30.98 18.20 -3.93
N ALA A 368 -32.01 17.41 -3.63
CA ALA A 368 -31.85 16.19 -2.82
C ALA A 368 -30.92 15.17 -3.48
N SER A 369 -31.03 14.97 -4.80
CA SER A 369 -30.19 14.03 -5.55
C SER A 369 -28.73 14.49 -5.60
N SER A 370 -28.47 15.79 -5.63
CA SER A 370 -27.11 16.34 -5.61
C SER A 370 -26.33 16.00 -4.32
N MET A 371 -27.02 15.66 -3.23
CA MET A 371 -26.38 15.27 -1.97
C MET A 371 -25.63 13.93 -2.07
N ASP A 372 -25.93 13.08 -3.06
CA ASP A 372 -25.17 11.85 -3.32
C ASP A 372 -23.70 12.10 -3.68
N LEU A 373 -23.39 13.31 -4.19
CA LEU A 373 -22.03 13.77 -4.44
C LEU A 373 -21.22 13.94 -3.15
N TYR A 374 -21.87 14.24 -2.03
CA TYR A 374 -21.25 14.48 -0.72
C TYR A 374 -21.37 13.28 0.23
N ARG A 375 -22.18 12.27 -0.11
CA ARG A 375 -22.37 11.09 0.74
C ARG A 375 -21.10 10.23 0.78
N GLN A 376 -20.55 10.02 1.97
CA GLN A 376 -19.35 9.20 2.19
C GLN A 376 -19.61 8.16 3.26
N PHE A 377 -19.43 6.88 2.92
CA PHE A 377 -19.78 5.78 3.80
C PHE A 377 -21.21 5.94 4.34
N GLU A 378 -21.38 5.97 5.66
CA GLU A 378 -22.67 6.17 6.34
C GLU A 378 -22.98 7.65 6.69
N GLY A 379 -22.09 8.59 6.36
CA GLY A 379 -22.23 10.03 6.63
C GLY A 379 -22.08 10.90 5.37
N TYR A 380 -21.74 12.17 5.57
CA TYR A 380 -21.47 13.13 4.49
C TYR A 380 -20.14 13.86 4.71
N SER A 381 -19.45 14.21 3.62
CA SER A 381 -18.25 15.03 3.61
C SER A 381 -18.53 16.49 3.22
N LEU A 382 -17.58 17.37 3.57
CA LEU A 382 -17.64 18.78 3.21
C LEU A 382 -17.43 19.02 1.70
N LEU A 383 -16.65 18.14 1.07
CA LEU A 383 -16.35 18.17 -0.36
C LEU A 383 -17.13 17.12 -1.14
N SER A 384 -17.39 17.43 -2.41
CA SER A 384 -18.00 16.53 -3.37
C SER A 384 -16.97 15.54 -3.95
N LYS A 385 -17.43 14.34 -4.34
CA LYS A 385 -16.65 13.25 -4.96
C LYS A 385 -15.93 13.62 -6.26
N ASP A 386 -16.30 14.72 -6.90
CA ASP A 386 -15.72 15.19 -8.17
C ASP A 386 -14.43 16.00 -7.99
N TYR A 387 -14.14 16.45 -6.77
CA TYR A 387 -12.82 16.96 -6.39
C TYR A 387 -11.85 15.77 -6.26
N MET A 388 -11.21 15.31 -7.35
CA MET A 388 -10.23 14.22 -7.26
C MET A 388 -8.95 14.69 -6.54
N SER A 389 -8.42 13.86 -5.65
CA SER A 389 -7.08 14.08 -5.09
C SER A 389 -5.98 13.64 -6.05
N LEU A 390 -4.80 14.24 -5.95
CA LEU A 390 -3.61 13.74 -6.65
C LEU A 390 -3.17 12.37 -6.15
N ASN A 391 -3.52 12.01 -4.91
CA ASN A 391 -3.29 10.66 -4.41
C ASN A 391 -4.08 9.62 -5.21
N LEU A 392 -5.39 9.85 -5.39
CA LEU A 392 -6.25 8.99 -6.20
C LEU A 392 -5.75 8.86 -7.65
N ILE A 393 -5.37 9.98 -8.27
CA ILE A 393 -4.84 9.97 -9.65
C ILE A 393 -3.56 9.14 -9.71
N PHE A 394 -2.62 9.37 -8.79
CA PHE A 394 -1.37 8.63 -8.72
C PHE A 394 -1.59 7.12 -8.55
N SER A 395 -2.47 6.73 -7.62
CA SER A 395 -2.85 5.34 -7.35
C SER A 395 -3.43 4.66 -8.59
N ILE A 396 -4.36 5.33 -9.28
CA ILE A 396 -4.95 4.81 -10.52
C ILE A 396 -3.90 4.70 -11.62
N VAL A 397 -3.20 5.78 -11.94
CA VAL A 397 -2.24 5.80 -13.06
C VAL A 397 -1.15 4.74 -12.85
N ASN A 398 -0.58 4.64 -11.65
CA ASN A 398 0.45 3.64 -11.36
C ASN A 398 -0.11 2.21 -11.36
N SER A 399 -1.32 1.98 -10.86
CA SER A 399 -1.95 0.65 -10.93
C SER A 399 -2.19 0.23 -12.38
N PHE A 400 -2.67 1.13 -13.24
CA PHE A 400 -2.81 0.85 -14.67
C PHE A 400 -1.46 0.65 -15.35
N SER A 401 -0.41 1.37 -14.94
CA SER A 401 0.95 1.17 -15.44
C SER A 401 1.50 -0.22 -15.10
N LEU A 402 1.38 -0.65 -13.84
CA LEU A 402 1.82 -1.96 -13.36
C LEU A 402 1.21 -3.13 -14.16
N PHE A 403 0.01 -2.94 -14.70
CA PHE A 403 -0.72 -3.94 -15.46
C PHE A 403 -0.61 -3.78 -16.98
N ASP A 404 0.24 -2.87 -17.48
CA ASP A 404 0.40 -2.53 -18.90
C ASP A 404 -0.91 -2.02 -19.56
N ARG A 405 -1.72 -1.26 -18.80
CA ARG A 405 -3.07 -0.78 -19.19
C ARG A 405 -3.20 0.73 -19.35
N ILE A 406 -2.10 1.50 -19.38
CA ILE A 406 -2.14 2.97 -19.53
C ILE A 406 -2.99 3.42 -20.74
N SER A 407 -3.01 2.65 -21.82
CA SER A 407 -3.83 2.93 -23.00
C SER A 407 -5.34 2.92 -22.77
N ASP A 408 -5.81 2.32 -21.67
CA ASP A 408 -7.23 2.28 -21.31
C ASP A 408 -7.70 3.63 -20.71
N LEU A 409 -6.76 4.43 -20.17
CA LEU A 409 -7.06 5.71 -19.53
C LEU A 409 -7.23 6.84 -20.56
N ASP A 410 -8.01 7.86 -20.21
CA ASP A 410 -8.04 9.12 -20.96
C ASP A 410 -6.78 9.96 -20.66
N ILE A 411 -5.68 9.60 -21.33
CA ILE A 411 -4.38 10.27 -21.18
C ILE A 411 -4.48 11.78 -21.39
N SER A 412 -5.30 12.23 -22.35
CA SER A 412 -5.42 13.66 -22.67
C SER A 412 -6.21 14.41 -21.60
N GLY A 413 -7.31 13.84 -21.12
CA GLY A 413 -8.09 14.38 -20.01
C GLY A 413 -7.26 14.50 -18.74
N LEU A 414 -6.54 13.43 -18.37
CA LEU A 414 -5.68 13.41 -17.19
C LEU A 414 -4.51 14.40 -17.30
N PHE A 415 -3.87 14.49 -18.47
CA PHE A 415 -2.81 15.47 -18.71
C PHE A 415 -3.29 16.92 -18.53
N ASN A 416 -4.43 17.27 -19.15
CA ASN A 416 -5.00 18.61 -19.03
C ASN A 416 -5.30 18.93 -17.57
N MET A 417 -5.92 18.00 -16.86
CA MET A 417 -6.24 18.16 -15.44
C MET A 417 -4.98 18.38 -14.59
N LEU A 418 -3.97 17.51 -14.69
CA LEU A 418 -2.72 17.64 -13.94
C LEU A 418 -1.99 18.96 -14.25
N THR A 419 -1.93 19.33 -15.53
CA THR A 419 -1.28 20.57 -15.97
C THR A 419 -2.00 21.80 -15.44
N THR A 420 -3.34 21.82 -15.48
CA THR A 420 -4.12 22.93 -14.93
C THR A 420 -4.03 23.05 -13.40
N ASN A 421 -3.73 21.97 -12.69
CA ASN A 421 -3.50 21.98 -11.24
C ASN A 421 -2.13 22.48 -10.82
N TYR A 422 -1.18 22.64 -11.75
CA TYR A 422 0.10 23.27 -11.46
C TYR A 422 -0.07 24.78 -11.40
N LYS A 423 0.16 25.37 -10.23
CA LYS A 423 -0.07 26.80 -9.96
C LYS A 423 1.17 27.47 -9.42
N GLY A 424 1.28 28.76 -9.72
CA GLY A 424 2.34 29.63 -9.24
C GLY A 424 1.74 30.90 -8.67
N ASP A 425 1.34 30.87 -7.41
CA ASP A 425 0.76 32.05 -6.76
C ASP A 425 1.52 32.37 -5.47
N PHE A 426 1.60 33.66 -5.11
CA PHE A 426 2.41 34.15 -3.98
C PHE A 426 3.90 33.73 -3.99
N GLY A 427 4.44 33.38 -5.17
CA GLY A 427 5.82 32.88 -5.32
C GLY A 427 5.99 31.40 -5.01
N LEU A 428 4.89 30.64 -4.89
CA LEU A 428 4.84 29.21 -4.59
C LEU A 428 4.38 28.46 -5.83
N TYR A 429 5.32 27.89 -6.59
CA TYR A 429 5.02 27.02 -7.72
C TYR A 429 4.89 25.57 -7.25
N GLY A 430 3.74 24.93 -7.48
CA GLY A 430 3.49 23.56 -7.09
C GLY A 430 2.17 23.01 -7.62
N PHE A 431 1.99 21.70 -7.49
CA PHE A 431 0.74 21.04 -7.81
C PHE A 431 -0.23 21.14 -6.62
N LEU A 432 -1.48 21.52 -6.90
CA LEU A 432 -2.56 21.48 -5.92
C LEU A 432 -2.97 20.04 -5.62
N ALA A 433 -3.19 19.74 -4.34
CA ALA A 433 -3.58 18.42 -3.84
C ALA A 433 -4.91 17.89 -4.41
N SER A 434 -5.79 18.80 -4.82
CA SER A 434 -7.12 18.51 -5.36
C SER A 434 -7.32 19.16 -6.73
N THR A 435 -8.10 18.48 -7.57
CA THR A 435 -8.47 18.89 -8.93
C THR A 435 -9.75 19.72 -8.93
N ASN A 436 -10.19 20.20 -10.10
CA ASN A 436 -11.45 20.95 -10.27
C ASN A 436 -11.58 22.19 -9.38
N MET A 437 -10.47 22.71 -8.86
CA MET A 437 -10.43 24.00 -8.20
C MET A 437 -10.26 25.12 -9.22
N ASN A 438 -10.91 26.25 -8.94
CA ASN A 438 -10.80 27.42 -9.79
C ASN A 438 -9.35 27.95 -9.84
N GLN A 439 -8.89 28.35 -11.03
CA GLN A 439 -7.52 28.78 -11.27
C GLN A 439 -7.12 30.07 -10.52
N GLU A 440 -8.09 30.91 -10.19
CA GLU A 440 -7.89 32.20 -9.51
C GLU A 440 -8.21 32.13 -8.00
N TYR A 441 -8.79 31.03 -7.52
CA TYR A 441 -9.16 30.84 -6.12
C TYR A 441 -8.90 29.40 -5.64
N MET A 442 -7.78 29.20 -4.95
CA MET A 442 -7.25 27.87 -4.60
C MET A 442 -7.51 27.45 -3.14
N ARG A 443 -8.65 27.81 -2.54
CA ARG A 443 -8.90 27.56 -1.11
C ARG A 443 -10.34 27.14 -0.84
N PHE A 444 -10.51 25.99 -0.19
CA PHE A 444 -11.79 25.58 0.38
C PHE A 444 -12.13 26.40 1.62
N ARG A 445 -13.39 26.84 1.75
CA ARG A 445 -13.91 27.53 2.93
C ARG A 445 -14.10 26.57 4.10
N SER A 446 -14.52 25.35 3.81
CA SER A 446 -14.83 24.31 4.80
C SER A 446 -13.60 23.67 5.45
N ARG A 447 -12.40 23.89 4.88
CA ARG A 447 -11.12 23.35 5.39
C ARG A 447 -11.18 21.83 5.60
N PRO A 448 -11.39 21.02 4.55
CA PRO A 448 -11.35 19.55 4.63
C PRO A 448 -10.08 19.03 5.33
N ILE A 449 -10.19 17.94 6.07
CA ILE A 449 -9.10 17.44 6.93
C ILE A 449 -7.89 16.96 6.11
N GLU A 450 -8.14 16.47 4.90
CA GLU A 450 -7.18 15.92 3.96
C GLU A 450 -6.18 16.97 3.45
N TYR A 451 -6.56 18.26 3.44
CA TYR A 451 -5.76 19.32 2.85
C TYR A 451 -5.39 20.46 3.81
N TYR A 452 -5.93 20.43 5.03
CA TYR A 452 -5.71 21.45 6.04
C TYR A 452 -5.39 20.80 7.36
N SER A 453 -4.24 20.13 7.46
CA SER A 453 -3.79 19.49 8.69
C SER A 453 -2.52 20.16 9.22
N TYR A 454 -2.67 21.41 9.67
CA TYR A 454 -1.61 22.10 10.42
C TYR A 454 -1.90 22.04 11.91
N GLY A 455 -0.88 21.77 12.73
CA GLY A 455 -1.01 21.79 14.16
C GLY A 455 0.12 21.07 14.90
N ARG A 456 -0.18 20.66 16.13
CA ARG A 456 0.71 19.88 16.99
C ARG A 456 0.70 18.38 16.70
N HIS A 457 -0.34 17.89 16.01
CA HIS A 457 -0.53 16.47 15.69
C HIS A 457 -0.50 15.54 16.91
N THR A 458 -0.97 16.05 18.06
CA THR A 458 -1.12 15.26 19.29
C THR A 458 -2.33 14.31 19.20
N TYR A 459 -3.37 14.70 18.44
CA TYR A 459 -4.58 13.90 18.28
C TYR A 459 -4.79 13.38 16.85
N THR A 460 -4.12 13.97 15.85
CA THR A 460 -4.29 13.62 14.44
C THR A 460 -2.96 13.28 13.76
N ASN A 461 -2.95 12.21 12.96
CA ASN A 461 -1.75 11.75 12.24
C ASN A 461 -1.66 12.27 10.79
N VAL A 462 -2.66 13.02 10.32
CA VAL A 462 -2.69 13.58 8.97
C VAL A 462 -1.70 14.74 8.89
N THR A 463 -0.79 14.74 7.92
CA THR A 463 0.18 15.84 7.71
C THR A 463 0.03 16.52 6.36
N ASP A 464 -0.99 16.15 5.58
CA ASP A 464 -1.19 16.68 4.25
C ASP A 464 -1.69 18.13 4.25
N SER A 465 -1.37 18.82 3.15
CA SER A 465 -1.69 20.22 2.91
C SER A 465 -2.15 20.43 1.47
N MET A 466 -2.78 21.56 1.14
CA MET A 466 -3.19 21.90 -0.23
C MET A 466 -2.08 21.80 -1.28
N PHE A 467 -0.82 21.86 -0.87
CA PHE A 467 0.36 21.69 -1.72
C PHE A 467 1.52 21.21 -0.85
N ASN A 468 2.27 20.21 -1.31
CA ASN A 468 3.49 19.74 -0.66
C ASN A 468 4.36 18.90 -1.65
N HIS A 469 5.51 18.41 -1.19
CA HIS A 469 6.38 17.56 -2.00
C HIS A 469 5.74 16.22 -2.39
N LYS A 470 4.84 15.65 -1.57
CA LYS A 470 4.09 14.41 -1.89
C LYS A 470 3.28 14.59 -3.18
N PHE A 471 2.49 15.65 -3.24
CA PHE A 471 1.67 15.96 -4.41
C PHE A 471 2.49 16.34 -5.65
N THR A 472 3.65 16.98 -5.44
CA THR A 472 4.59 17.25 -6.54
C THR A 472 5.15 15.96 -7.14
N TYR A 473 5.62 15.04 -6.30
CA TYR A 473 6.10 13.72 -6.77
C TYR A 473 4.98 12.96 -7.48
N MET A 474 3.82 12.83 -6.84
CA MET A 474 2.68 12.07 -7.36
C MET A 474 2.22 12.57 -8.73
N ALA A 475 2.18 13.89 -8.94
CA ALA A 475 1.81 14.47 -10.22
C ALA A 475 2.88 14.23 -11.30
N LEU A 476 4.17 14.46 -11.00
CA LEU A 476 5.26 14.26 -11.96
C LEU A 476 5.43 12.79 -12.35
N ASP A 477 5.29 11.88 -11.39
CA ASP A 477 5.32 10.44 -11.65
C ASP A 477 4.11 10.02 -12.50
N SER A 478 2.90 10.50 -12.18
CA SER A 478 1.73 10.26 -13.03
C SER A 478 1.93 10.75 -14.46
N LEU A 479 2.50 11.95 -14.65
CA LEU A 479 2.84 12.48 -15.97
C LEU A 479 3.88 11.62 -16.70
N LEU A 480 4.86 11.08 -15.98
CA LEU A 480 5.86 10.17 -16.54
C LEU A 480 5.20 8.88 -17.03
N GLN A 481 4.36 8.24 -16.21
CA GLN A 481 3.64 7.01 -16.56
C GLN A 481 2.66 7.21 -17.74
N LEU A 482 2.08 8.41 -17.86
CA LEU A 482 1.18 8.78 -18.96
C LEU A 482 1.91 9.15 -20.27
N TYR A 483 3.25 9.13 -20.29
CA TYR A 483 4.08 9.63 -21.40
C TYR A 483 3.79 11.10 -21.74
N LYS A 484 3.67 11.93 -20.71
CA LYS A 484 3.28 13.36 -20.79
C LYS A 484 4.18 14.31 -20.03
N LEU A 485 5.24 13.82 -19.39
CA LEU A 485 6.18 14.65 -18.65
C LEU A 485 6.97 15.60 -19.57
N ASP A 486 7.25 15.19 -20.80
CA ASP A 486 7.87 16.03 -21.83
C ASP A 486 6.96 17.18 -22.25
N ASP A 487 5.68 16.88 -22.53
CA ASP A 487 4.66 17.89 -22.84
C ASP A 487 4.50 18.90 -21.69
N PHE A 488 4.57 18.44 -20.44
CA PHE A 488 4.58 19.32 -19.27
C PHE A 488 5.85 20.18 -19.20
N GLU A 489 7.03 19.59 -19.42
CA GLU A 489 8.33 20.28 -19.41
C GLU A 489 8.37 21.43 -20.44
N THR A 490 7.73 21.27 -21.59
CA THR A 490 7.64 22.35 -22.59
C THR A 490 6.90 23.60 -22.09
N GLN A 491 6.01 23.42 -21.11
CA GLN A 491 5.21 24.50 -20.51
C GLN A 491 5.82 25.00 -19.20
N TYR A 492 6.38 24.09 -18.40
CA TYR A 492 6.91 24.35 -17.07
C TYR A 492 8.28 23.71 -16.93
N ASN A 493 9.30 24.54 -16.73
CA ASN A 493 10.68 24.09 -16.63
C ASN A 493 10.89 23.21 -15.38
N LEU A 494 11.19 21.92 -15.59
CA LEU A 494 11.45 20.97 -14.50
C LEU A 494 12.65 21.36 -13.62
N MET A 495 13.61 22.13 -14.16
CA MET A 495 14.71 22.67 -13.35
C MET A 495 14.25 23.69 -12.30
N ASP A 496 13.14 24.39 -12.53
CA ASP A 496 12.58 25.31 -11.54
C ASP A 496 11.97 24.53 -10.37
N ILE A 497 11.28 23.43 -10.66
CA ILE A 497 10.77 22.50 -9.63
C ILE A 497 11.93 21.88 -8.86
N TYR A 498 12.96 21.38 -9.55
CA TYR A 498 14.19 20.89 -8.92
C TYR A 498 14.78 21.93 -7.94
N ASN A 499 14.97 23.17 -8.38
CA ASN A 499 15.54 24.22 -7.54
C ASN A 499 14.65 24.55 -6.33
N HIS A 500 13.32 24.53 -6.50
CA HIS A 500 12.39 24.73 -5.38
C HIS A 500 12.47 23.62 -4.33
N VAL A 501 12.67 22.36 -4.75
CA VAL A 501 12.86 21.24 -3.82
C VAL A 501 14.22 21.36 -3.11
N ILE A 502 15.29 21.76 -3.80
CA ILE A 502 16.58 22.01 -3.13
C ILE A 502 16.46 23.15 -2.10
N ASP A 503 15.79 24.25 -2.47
CA ASP A 503 15.58 25.44 -1.64
C ASP A 503 14.73 25.16 -0.38
N SER A 504 13.92 24.09 -0.39
CA SER A 504 13.08 23.70 0.73
C SER A 504 13.82 22.93 1.83
N GLN A 505 15.10 22.60 1.64
CA GLN A 505 15.89 22.02 2.72
C GLN A 505 16.13 23.03 3.86
N TYR A 506 15.78 22.64 5.08
CA TYR A 506 15.87 23.47 6.27
C TYR A 506 17.27 23.42 6.90
N LEU A 507 18.04 24.49 6.75
CA LEU A 507 19.46 24.55 7.14
C LEU A 507 19.74 25.48 8.33
N GLU A 508 18.76 25.64 9.23
CA GLU A 508 18.87 26.48 10.43
C GLU A 508 19.39 25.67 11.63
N TYR A 509 20.69 25.74 11.89
CA TYR A 509 21.42 24.86 12.83
C TYR A 509 20.99 24.94 14.31
N ASN A 510 20.19 25.93 14.71
CA ASN A 510 19.70 26.10 16.08
C ASN A 510 18.42 25.31 16.38
N TYR A 511 17.85 24.63 15.39
CA TYR A 511 16.58 23.94 15.49
C TYR A 511 16.74 22.44 15.32
N GLU A 512 15.87 21.66 15.98
CA GLU A 512 15.92 20.19 16.00
C GLU A 512 15.77 19.57 14.60
N ASN A 513 14.97 20.21 13.75
CA ASN A 513 14.68 19.76 12.39
C ASN A 513 15.74 20.14 11.35
N PHE A 514 16.92 20.64 11.77
CA PHE A 514 18.04 20.94 10.88
C PHE A 514 18.39 19.75 9.97
N GLY A 515 18.31 19.96 8.65
CA GLY A 515 18.66 19.02 7.59
C GLY A 515 17.48 18.41 6.84
N ALA A 516 16.29 18.40 7.44
CA ALA A 516 15.05 17.93 6.81
C ALA A 516 14.51 18.92 5.78
N PHE A 517 13.47 18.53 5.05
CA PHE A 517 12.77 19.39 4.09
C PHE A 517 11.46 19.90 4.70
N VAL A 518 11.18 21.19 4.51
CA VAL A 518 9.85 21.75 4.76
C VAL A 518 8.90 21.37 3.63
N LEU A 519 7.61 21.59 3.83
CA LEU A 519 6.54 21.12 2.94
C LEU A 519 6.64 21.64 1.48
N PHE A 520 7.23 22.81 1.27
CA PHE A 520 7.60 23.42 -0.02
C PHE A 520 8.70 24.45 0.18
N ARG A 521 9.06 25.23 -0.85
CA ARG A 521 10.07 26.31 -0.78
C ARG A 521 9.95 27.15 0.51
N ARG A 522 11.06 27.31 1.24
CA ARG A 522 11.10 28.02 2.53
C ARG A 522 10.54 29.45 2.45
N TYR A 523 9.62 29.77 3.37
CA TYR A 523 9.01 31.08 3.55
C TYR A 523 8.79 31.38 5.05
N GLY A 524 8.66 32.66 5.43
CA GLY A 524 8.50 33.05 6.85
C GLY A 524 9.79 32.93 7.67
N THR A 525 9.66 33.03 9.00
CA THR A 525 10.79 32.92 9.93
C THR A 525 11.26 31.47 10.12
N PRO A 526 12.52 31.23 10.53
CA PRO A 526 12.99 29.88 10.89
C PRO A 526 12.07 29.13 11.85
N GLU A 527 11.64 29.78 12.94
CA GLU A 527 10.71 29.19 13.92
C GLU A 527 9.39 28.76 13.29
N TYR A 528 8.85 29.58 12.40
CA TYR A 528 7.62 29.26 11.68
C TYR A 528 7.80 28.07 10.74
N GLN A 529 8.90 28.02 9.98
CA GLN A 529 9.26 26.91 9.10
C GLN A 529 9.45 25.59 9.87
N ASN A 530 10.03 25.65 11.06
CA ASN A 530 10.31 24.47 11.89
C ASN A 530 9.03 23.68 12.24
N ASN A 531 7.88 24.35 12.30
CA ASN A 531 6.58 23.72 12.59
C ASN A 531 5.97 22.99 11.38
N PHE A 532 6.57 23.08 10.19
CA PHE A 532 6.11 22.42 8.97
C PHE A 532 7.07 21.36 8.44
N ILE A 533 7.77 20.70 9.34
CA ILE A 533 8.71 19.65 8.99
C ILE A 533 8.16 18.34 9.51
N PHE A 534 7.70 17.52 8.56
CA PHE A 534 7.42 16.11 8.76
C PHE A 534 8.37 15.31 7.89
N PHE A 535 8.79 14.14 8.40
CA PHE A 535 9.77 13.33 7.67
C PHE A 535 9.27 12.86 6.30
N GLU A 536 7.96 12.70 6.14
CA GLU A 536 7.31 12.40 4.86
C GLU A 536 7.64 13.43 3.77
N TYR A 537 7.77 14.72 4.11
CA TYR A 537 8.18 15.74 3.12
C TYR A 537 9.62 15.54 2.66
N SER A 538 10.51 15.05 3.52
CA SER A 538 11.88 14.73 3.14
C SER A 538 11.92 13.50 2.23
N TYR A 539 11.10 12.49 2.49
CA TYR A 539 10.96 11.33 1.61
C TYR A 539 10.50 11.75 0.21
N TYR A 540 9.41 12.50 0.11
CA TYR A 540 8.89 12.91 -1.19
C TYR A 540 9.75 13.97 -1.90
N ALA A 541 10.49 14.80 -1.17
CA ALA A 541 11.51 15.67 -1.75
C ALA A 541 12.61 14.85 -2.44
N ILE A 542 13.13 13.81 -1.77
CA ILE A 542 14.14 12.91 -2.35
C ILE A 542 13.58 12.15 -3.55
N LYS A 543 12.35 11.61 -3.47
CA LYS A 543 11.67 10.97 -4.60
C LYS A 543 11.49 11.91 -5.80
N THR A 544 11.13 13.17 -5.56
CA THR A 544 11.00 14.19 -6.61
C THR A 544 12.35 14.50 -7.26
N LEU A 545 13.40 14.69 -6.46
CA LEU A 545 14.74 14.96 -6.97
C LEU A 545 15.28 13.78 -7.79
N GLU A 546 15.02 12.55 -7.36
CA GLU A 546 15.41 11.34 -8.07
C GLU A 546 14.73 11.23 -9.43
N LEU A 547 13.41 11.44 -9.46
CA LEU A 547 12.62 11.41 -10.70
C LEU A 547 13.15 12.45 -11.70
N ILE A 548 13.31 13.70 -11.27
CA ILE A 548 13.79 14.78 -12.16
C ILE A 548 15.23 14.52 -12.61
N ALA A 549 16.11 14.08 -11.70
CA ALA A 549 17.50 13.81 -12.04
C ALA A 549 17.65 12.66 -13.05
N ASN A 550 16.84 11.60 -12.91
CA ASN A 550 16.82 10.50 -13.86
C ASN A 550 16.26 10.94 -15.22
N TYR A 551 15.19 11.72 -15.23
CA TYR A 551 14.55 12.18 -16.45
C TYR A 551 15.41 13.18 -17.25
N LEU A 552 16.07 14.12 -16.56
CA LEU A 552 16.94 15.14 -17.16
C LEU A 552 18.42 14.72 -17.28
N ASP A 553 18.76 13.48 -16.90
CA ASP A 553 20.14 12.96 -16.87
C ASP A 553 21.13 13.85 -16.09
N LEU A 554 20.73 14.29 -14.88
CA LEU A 554 21.56 15.12 -13.99
C LEU A 554 22.60 14.31 -13.19
N GLY A 555 22.59 12.98 -13.36
CA GLY A 555 23.38 12.03 -12.60
C GLY A 555 22.72 11.57 -11.28
N ALA A 556 23.44 10.75 -10.51
CA ALA A 556 22.93 10.17 -9.27
C ALA A 556 22.60 11.23 -8.20
N LEU A 557 21.64 10.93 -7.31
CA LEU A 557 21.22 11.80 -6.20
C LEU A 557 22.38 12.35 -5.36
N VAL A 558 23.42 11.55 -5.16
CA VAL A 558 24.64 11.92 -4.40
C VAL A 558 25.43 13.08 -5.03
N ASN A 559 25.16 13.41 -6.29
CA ASN A 559 25.81 14.52 -7.00
C ASN A 559 24.97 15.81 -6.98
N LEU A 560 23.74 15.77 -6.46
CA LEU A 560 22.85 16.92 -6.41
C LEU A 560 23.24 17.90 -5.29
N SER A 561 22.76 19.14 -5.39
CA SER A 561 23.25 20.28 -4.62
C SER A 561 22.68 20.45 -3.20
N PHE A 562 21.77 19.58 -2.75
CA PHE A 562 21.26 19.65 -1.37
C PHE A 562 22.29 19.11 -0.37
N ASN A 563 22.18 19.51 0.89
CA ASN A 563 23.09 19.13 1.95
C ASN A 563 22.76 17.72 2.50
N GLN A 564 23.32 16.70 1.86
CA GLN A 564 23.15 15.29 2.24
C GLN A 564 23.60 14.99 3.68
N VAL A 565 24.68 15.64 4.14
CA VAL A 565 25.20 15.45 5.51
C VAL A 565 24.20 15.95 6.54
N ALA A 566 23.55 17.09 6.28
CA ALA A 566 22.53 17.63 7.17
C ALA A 566 21.30 16.70 7.24
N LEU A 567 20.83 16.20 6.09
CA LEU A 567 19.70 15.26 6.03
C LEU A 567 20.03 13.94 6.75
N HIS A 568 21.21 13.38 6.51
CA HIS A 568 21.68 12.18 7.21
C HIS A 568 21.71 12.40 8.72
N GLY A 569 22.26 13.53 9.18
CA GLY A 569 22.29 13.87 10.59
C GLY A 569 20.89 14.05 11.19
N PHE A 570 19.92 14.57 10.44
CA PHE A 570 18.51 14.62 10.86
C PHE A 570 17.94 13.21 11.06
N ILE A 571 18.19 12.30 10.12
CA ILE A 571 17.76 10.91 10.20
C ILE A 571 18.37 10.23 11.43
N GLU A 572 19.69 10.31 11.61
CA GLU A 572 20.40 9.66 12.71
C GLU A 572 19.88 10.08 14.09
N ARG A 573 19.52 11.36 14.27
CA ARG A 573 18.97 11.87 15.55
C ARG A 573 17.59 11.29 15.88
N ASN A 574 16.86 10.82 14.88
CA ASN A 574 15.51 10.27 15.02
C ASN A 574 15.48 8.74 14.97
N ILE A 575 16.62 8.07 14.88
CA ILE A 575 16.67 6.61 15.00
C ILE A 575 16.53 6.21 16.47
N ILE A 576 15.63 5.26 16.72
CA ILE A 576 15.54 4.55 17.99
C ILE A 576 16.14 3.16 17.79
N GLU A 577 17.20 2.87 18.53
CA GLU A 577 17.83 1.55 18.57
C GLU A 577 17.73 0.99 20.00
N THR A 578 16.97 -0.10 20.15
CA THR A 578 16.89 -0.87 21.40
C THR A 578 17.84 -2.07 21.35
N ASP A 579 17.80 -2.95 22.35
CA ASP A 579 18.57 -4.20 22.31
C ASP A 579 18.11 -5.14 21.17
N THR A 580 16.83 -5.08 20.77
CA THR A 580 16.22 -6.00 19.80
C THR A 580 15.78 -5.37 18.49
N THR A 581 15.39 -4.08 18.50
CA THR A 581 14.77 -3.40 17.36
C THR A 581 15.47 -2.11 16.97
N LEU A 582 15.32 -1.70 15.71
CA LEU A 582 15.78 -0.42 15.18
C LEU A 582 14.71 0.13 14.23
N TYR A 583 14.25 1.35 14.49
CA TYR A 583 13.21 2.01 13.69
C TYR A 583 13.37 3.53 13.71
N PHE A 584 12.64 4.23 12.83
CA PHE A 584 12.59 5.69 12.80
C PHE A 584 11.49 6.23 13.70
N ASN A 585 11.80 7.20 14.57
CA ASN A 585 10.81 7.89 15.39
C ASN A 585 10.35 9.19 14.72
N PRO A 586 9.07 9.31 14.31
CA PRO A 586 8.52 10.52 13.72
C PRO A 586 8.40 11.70 14.69
N GLN A 587 8.55 11.50 16.00
CA GLN A 587 8.43 12.47 17.11
C GLN A 587 7.01 13.01 17.36
N PHE A 588 6.18 13.17 16.33
CA PHE A 588 4.83 13.74 16.47
C PHE A 588 3.74 12.70 16.78
N THR A 589 4.00 11.41 16.52
CA THR A 589 3.02 10.34 16.74
C THR A 589 3.67 9.09 17.35
N ILE A 590 2.87 8.31 18.07
CA ILE A 590 3.23 6.98 18.59
C ILE A 590 2.56 5.84 17.82
N ASP A 591 1.82 6.18 16.76
CA ASP A 591 1.14 5.22 15.91
C ASP A 591 2.15 4.28 15.24
N ALA A 592 1.96 2.97 15.44
CA ALA A 592 2.85 1.94 14.95
C ALA A 592 2.84 1.85 13.40
N ASP A 593 1.70 2.14 12.78
CA ASP A 593 1.48 2.07 11.34
C ASP A 593 2.30 3.16 10.65
N ILE A 594 2.22 4.39 11.19
CA ILE A 594 3.01 5.53 10.74
C ILE A 594 4.50 5.30 11.02
N THR A 595 4.84 4.73 12.17
CA THR A 595 6.24 4.41 12.53
C THR A 595 6.85 3.40 11.56
N LEU A 596 6.10 2.37 11.14
CA LEU A 596 6.53 1.40 10.14
C LEU A 596 6.72 2.05 8.76
N LYS A 597 5.74 2.85 8.30
CA LYS A 597 5.83 3.63 7.06
C LYS A 597 7.07 4.54 7.05
N TYR A 598 7.32 5.26 8.14
CA TYR A 598 8.45 6.18 8.23
C TYR A 598 9.79 5.45 8.37
N THR A 599 9.80 4.25 8.93
CA THR A 599 10.98 3.37 8.93
C THR A 599 11.32 2.94 7.50
N TYR A 600 10.33 2.62 6.67
CA TYR A 600 10.55 2.41 5.23
C TYR A 600 11.11 3.66 4.55
N TYR A 601 10.53 4.85 4.80
CA TYR A 601 11.04 6.12 4.24
C TYR A 601 12.50 6.38 4.61
N MET A 602 12.89 6.11 5.86
CA MET A 602 14.27 6.22 6.31
C MET A 602 15.19 5.29 5.51
N ILE A 603 14.82 4.02 5.40
CA ILE A 603 15.61 3.02 4.69
C ILE A 603 15.76 3.42 3.22
N TYR A 604 14.68 3.87 2.58
CA TYR A 604 14.68 4.35 1.19
C TYR A 604 15.67 5.48 1.00
N ILE A 605 15.58 6.56 1.79
CA ILE A 605 16.46 7.73 1.65
C ILE A 605 17.92 7.31 1.86
N LEU A 606 18.21 6.54 2.90
CA LEU A 606 19.59 6.10 3.17
C LEU A 606 20.16 5.22 2.04
N LYS A 607 19.34 4.35 1.43
CA LYS A 607 19.73 3.55 0.26
C LYS A 607 19.97 4.43 -0.96
N ALA A 608 19.04 5.35 -1.26
CA ALA A 608 19.12 6.26 -2.40
C ALA A 608 20.36 7.18 -2.36
N LEU A 609 20.84 7.50 -1.15
CA LEU A 609 22.06 8.30 -0.93
C LEU A 609 23.33 7.48 -0.76
N ASN A 610 23.28 6.15 -0.86
CA ASN A 610 24.40 5.25 -0.55
C ASN A 610 24.97 5.45 0.88
N LEU A 611 24.10 5.75 1.84
CA LEU A 611 24.43 5.98 3.26
C LEU A 611 23.84 4.90 4.20
N PHE A 612 23.18 3.88 3.66
CA PHE A 612 22.61 2.81 4.48
C PHE A 612 23.70 1.99 5.20
N ASN A 613 23.79 2.18 6.51
CA ASN A 613 24.70 1.46 7.40
C ASN A 613 24.04 1.15 8.76
N LEU A 614 22.82 0.60 8.71
CA LEU A 614 22.02 0.28 9.89
C LEU A 614 22.01 -1.23 10.17
N ASN A 615 21.70 -1.62 11.41
CA ASN A 615 21.64 -3.03 11.81
C ASN A 615 20.41 -3.73 11.23
N THR A 616 20.60 -4.42 10.10
CA THR A 616 19.54 -5.15 9.39
C THR A 616 18.82 -6.15 10.28
N ASN A 617 19.49 -6.88 11.17
CA ASN A 617 18.84 -7.88 12.03
C ASN A 617 17.83 -7.24 13.00
N LYS A 618 18.14 -6.04 13.52
CA LYS A 618 17.23 -5.31 14.41
C LYS A 618 16.05 -4.73 13.64
N ILE A 619 16.26 -4.30 12.39
CA ILE A 619 15.18 -3.89 11.49
C ILE A 619 14.28 -5.10 11.16
N THR A 620 14.86 -6.25 10.83
CA THR A 620 14.12 -7.50 10.60
C THR A 620 13.23 -7.84 11.80
N GLN A 621 13.76 -7.74 13.03
CA GLN A 621 12.98 -7.99 14.22
C GLN A 621 11.83 -6.99 14.39
N PHE A 622 12.07 -5.70 14.15
CA PHE A 622 11.01 -4.68 14.17
C PHE A 622 9.91 -4.96 13.15
N VAL A 623 10.27 -5.36 11.93
CA VAL A 623 9.32 -5.72 10.86
C VAL A 623 8.49 -6.94 11.26
N LEU A 624 9.11 -7.96 11.84
CA LEU A 624 8.39 -9.16 12.33
C LEU A 624 7.44 -8.84 13.49
N GLU A 625 7.79 -7.91 14.37
CA GLU A 625 6.93 -7.46 15.48
C GLU A 625 5.73 -6.63 15.02
N ASN A 626 5.81 -6.00 13.84
CA ASN A 626 4.74 -5.17 13.27
C ASN A 626 3.98 -5.86 12.12
N MET A 627 4.28 -7.13 11.82
CA MET A 627 3.60 -7.89 10.79
C MET A 627 2.18 -8.27 11.25
N ASP A 628 1.17 -7.64 10.65
CA ASP A 628 -0.23 -7.71 11.08
C ASP A 628 -1.13 -8.00 9.87
N TYR A 629 -1.66 -9.22 9.81
CA TYR A 629 -2.52 -9.67 8.71
C TYR A 629 -3.97 -9.19 8.84
N GLY A 630 -4.26 -8.24 9.73
CA GLY A 630 -5.53 -7.50 9.78
C GLY A 630 -5.47 -6.13 9.09
N ASN A 631 -4.29 -5.70 8.62
CA ASN A 631 -4.05 -4.34 8.15
C ASN A 631 -3.15 -4.34 6.90
N ILE A 632 -3.70 -3.96 5.74
CA ILE A 632 -3.00 -4.07 4.45
C ILE A 632 -1.83 -3.08 4.33
N LEU A 633 -1.91 -1.91 4.99
CA LEU A 633 -0.84 -0.92 5.05
C LEU A 633 0.40 -1.51 5.72
N LYS A 634 0.22 -2.20 6.85
CA LYS A 634 1.34 -2.85 7.56
C LYS A 634 1.98 -3.93 6.71
N ILE A 635 1.18 -4.80 6.10
CA ILE A 635 1.69 -5.85 5.22
C ILE A 635 2.49 -5.24 4.06
N TYR A 636 1.97 -4.19 3.43
CA TYR A 636 2.64 -3.50 2.34
C TYR A 636 4.00 -2.93 2.78
N TYR A 637 4.08 -2.17 3.86
CA TYR A 637 5.36 -1.60 4.30
C TYR A 637 6.34 -2.65 4.85
N CYS A 638 5.86 -3.73 5.46
CA CYS A 638 6.71 -4.89 5.79
C CYS A 638 7.30 -5.52 4.51
N TYR A 639 6.48 -5.69 3.46
CA TYR A 639 6.91 -6.16 2.15
C TYR A 639 7.95 -5.23 1.51
N LYS A 640 7.69 -3.91 1.46
CA LYS A 640 8.64 -2.94 0.88
C LYS A 640 9.96 -2.87 1.64
N ILE A 641 9.96 -3.03 2.96
CA ILE A 641 11.20 -3.11 3.75
C ILE A 641 11.94 -4.42 3.46
N SER A 642 11.22 -5.54 3.38
CA SER A 642 11.80 -6.84 3.01
C SER A 642 12.47 -6.79 1.64
N GLU A 643 11.78 -6.20 0.66
CA GLU A 643 12.25 -6.05 -0.73
C GLU A 643 13.52 -5.18 -0.80
N ILE A 644 13.50 -3.95 -0.25
CA ILE A 644 14.63 -3.01 -0.39
C ILE A 644 15.89 -3.45 0.40
N LEU A 645 15.72 -4.32 1.40
CA LEU A 645 16.82 -4.86 2.22
C LEU A 645 17.18 -6.31 1.92
N ASP A 646 16.44 -7.00 1.05
CA ASP A 646 16.60 -8.45 0.77
C ASP A 646 16.54 -9.31 2.05
N LEU A 647 15.51 -9.08 2.88
CA LEU A 647 15.39 -9.74 4.20
C LEU A 647 14.95 -11.20 4.14
N ASN A 648 14.48 -11.70 2.98
CA ASN A 648 13.94 -13.05 2.80
C ASN A 648 12.92 -13.42 3.92
N LEU A 649 11.94 -12.55 4.15
CA LEU A 649 10.88 -12.78 5.14
C LEU A 649 9.83 -13.76 4.60
N ASP A 650 9.47 -14.76 5.41
CA ASP A 650 8.38 -15.69 5.11
C ASP A 650 7.01 -15.04 5.45
N PHE A 651 6.33 -14.48 4.46
CA PHE A 651 4.96 -13.99 4.62
C PHE A 651 3.96 -15.15 4.63
N ASN A 652 2.95 -15.08 5.51
CA ASN A 652 1.84 -16.02 5.47
C ASN A 652 0.92 -15.65 4.30
N LEU A 653 1.08 -16.38 3.20
CA LEU A 653 0.37 -16.14 1.95
C LEU A 653 -1.14 -16.31 2.11
N GLU A 654 -1.59 -17.36 2.80
CA GLU A 654 -3.03 -17.59 3.03
C GLU A 654 -3.66 -16.42 3.81
N SER A 655 -3.00 -15.97 4.88
CA SER A 655 -3.49 -14.83 5.66
C SER A 655 -3.47 -13.51 4.86
N THR A 656 -2.44 -13.30 4.03
CA THR A 656 -2.36 -12.10 3.18
C THR A 656 -3.43 -12.10 2.09
N GLN A 657 -3.64 -13.25 1.43
CA GLN A 657 -4.65 -13.40 0.39
C GLN A 657 -6.07 -13.21 0.96
N ASN A 658 -6.36 -13.79 2.13
CA ASN A 658 -7.64 -13.61 2.82
C ASN A 658 -7.86 -12.16 3.29
N LEU A 659 -6.79 -11.45 3.67
CA LEU A 659 -6.89 -10.04 4.06
C LEU A 659 -7.38 -9.17 2.89
N VAL A 660 -6.86 -9.40 1.68
CA VAL A 660 -7.29 -8.65 0.47
C VAL A 660 -8.80 -8.79 0.24
N GLU A 661 -9.33 -10.00 0.40
CA GLU A 661 -10.78 -10.23 0.31
C GLU A 661 -11.54 -9.54 1.46
N ALA A 662 -10.99 -9.57 2.67
CA ALA A 662 -11.64 -9.04 3.87
C ALA A 662 -11.71 -7.51 3.91
N VAL A 663 -10.75 -6.81 3.28
CA VAL A 663 -10.73 -5.33 3.23
C VAL A 663 -11.37 -4.76 1.97
N PHE A 664 -11.81 -5.60 1.04
CA PHE A 664 -12.50 -5.17 -0.16
C PHE A 664 -13.97 -4.82 0.11
N SER A 665 -14.44 -3.70 -0.45
CA SER A 665 -15.85 -3.32 -0.44
C SER A 665 -16.47 -3.51 -1.82
N ASP A 666 -17.41 -4.46 -1.94
CA ASP A 666 -18.20 -4.64 -3.18
C ASP A 666 -19.07 -3.39 -3.49
N ASP A 667 -19.50 -2.64 -2.47
CA ASP A 667 -20.34 -1.45 -2.68
C ASP A 667 -19.53 -0.28 -3.26
N LEU A 668 -18.33 -0.04 -2.73
CA LEU A 668 -17.48 1.07 -3.16
C LEU A 668 -16.51 0.71 -4.30
N HIS A 669 -16.27 -0.58 -4.52
CA HIS A 669 -15.21 -1.11 -5.38
C HIS A 669 -13.83 -0.54 -4.99
N GLU A 670 -13.52 -0.61 -3.70
CA GLU A 670 -12.28 -0.11 -3.10
C GLU A 670 -11.75 -1.05 -2.03
N PHE A 671 -10.48 -0.85 -1.65
CA PHE A 671 -9.86 -1.50 -0.51
C PHE A 671 -9.75 -0.54 0.68
N PHE A 672 -10.18 -1.00 1.85
CA PHE A 672 -9.94 -0.33 3.13
C PHE A 672 -8.58 -0.74 3.71
N ILE A 673 -8.11 -0.02 4.72
CA ILE A 673 -6.87 -0.39 5.42
C ILE A 673 -7.07 -1.69 6.21
N SER A 674 -8.26 -1.86 6.81
CA SER A 674 -8.63 -2.98 7.68
C SER A 674 -10.09 -3.41 7.46
N SER A 675 -10.43 -4.59 7.95
CA SER A 675 -11.75 -5.23 7.77
C SER A 675 -12.87 -4.66 8.65
N ASP A 676 -12.57 -3.66 9.48
CA ASP A 676 -13.54 -2.88 10.23
C ASP A 676 -14.14 -1.70 9.43
N PHE A 677 -13.64 -1.49 8.20
CA PHE A 677 -14.10 -0.48 7.25
C PHE A 677 -14.08 0.96 7.82
N GLN A 678 -13.14 1.25 8.73
CA GLN A 678 -13.04 2.57 9.37
C GLN A 678 -12.21 3.57 8.57
N GLU A 679 -11.19 3.10 7.85
CA GLU A 679 -10.27 3.97 7.09
C GLU A 679 -10.05 3.45 5.67
N LEU A 680 -10.25 4.35 4.70
CA LEU A 680 -9.99 4.11 3.28
C LEU A 680 -8.82 5.02 2.86
N ASP A 681 -7.72 4.40 2.46
CA ASP A 681 -6.61 5.10 1.79
C ASP A 681 -6.69 4.83 0.29
N GLN A 682 -6.65 5.88 -0.51
CA GLN A 682 -6.68 5.78 -1.97
C GLN A 682 -5.47 5.02 -2.53
N GLU A 683 -4.37 4.90 -1.78
CA GLU A 683 -3.20 4.10 -2.17
C GLU A 683 -3.38 2.60 -1.92
N ALA A 684 -4.40 2.17 -1.15
CA ALA A 684 -4.59 0.74 -0.85
C ALA A 684 -4.73 -0.10 -2.12
N PHE A 685 -5.43 0.42 -3.14
CA PHE A 685 -5.50 -0.24 -4.45
C PHE A 685 -4.13 -0.40 -5.11
N LEU A 686 -3.30 0.64 -5.08
CA LEU A 686 -1.94 0.59 -5.59
C LEU A 686 -1.07 -0.40 -4.80
N TRP A 687 -1.18 -0.45 -3.47
CA TRP A 687 -0.40 -1.38 -2.64
C TRP A 687 -0.73 -2.84 -2.97
N VAL A 688 -2.02 -3.16 -3.13
CA VAL A 688 -2.48 -4.48 -3.56
C VAL A 688 -1.97 -4.78 -4.96
N CYS A 689 -2.04 -3.83 -5.89
CA CYS A 689 -1.52 -3.99 -7.25
C CYS A 689 0.01 -4.20 -7.30
N ASP A 690 0.78 -3.44 -6.51
CA ASP A 690 2.24 -3.55 -6.43
C ASP A 690 2.64 -4.93 -5.90
N MET A 691 2.07 -5.37 -4.77
CA MET A 691 2.32 -6.71 -4.24
C MET A 691 1.87 -7.80 -5.22
N ALA A 692 0.75 -7.60 -5.91
CA ALA A 692 0.23 -8.59 -6.86
C ALA A 692 1.13 -8.76 -8.09
N MET A 693 1.86 -7.72 -8.48
CA MET A 693 2.72 -7.74 -9.67
C MET A 693 4.20 -7.98 -9.35
N ASN A 694 4.66 -7.57 -8.17
CA ASN A 694 6.09 -7.53 -7.83
C ASN A 694 6.48 -8.44 -6.65
N SER A 695 5.54 -9.06 -5.93
CA SER A 695 5.91 -10.06 -4.91
C SER A 695 6.42 -11.35 -5.55
N ASP A 696 7.24 -12.09 -4.79
CA ASP A 696 7.88 -13.31 -5.26
C ASP A 696 6.86 -14.33 -5.77
N PHE A 697 7.17 -14.89 -6.94
CA PHE A 697 6.34 -15.86 -7.63
C PHE A 697 6.73 -17.28 -7.21
N GLU A 698 5.87 -17.96 -6.47
CA GLU A 698 6.11 -19.34 -6.06
C GLU A 698 5.47 -20.32 -7.03
N VAL A 699 6.23 -21.35 -7.42
CA VAL A 699 5.75 -22.45 -8.26
C VAL A 699 5.90 -23.76 -7.49
N ASN A 700 4.78 -24.37 -7.13
CA ASN A 700 4.74 -25.72 -6.62
C ASN A 700 4.62 -26.69 -7.78
N CYS A 701 5.58 -27.60 -7.90
CA CYS A 701 5.61 -28.61 -8.94
C CYS A 701 5.79 -29.99 -8.31
N ASP A 702 4.91 -30.93 -8.67
CA ASP A 702 4.95 -32.33 -8.22
C ASP A 702 5.04 -33.27 -9.43
N TYR A 703 5.95 -34.24 -9.36
CA TYR A 703 6.21 -35.25 -10.38
C TYR A 703 7.04 -36.41 -9.80
N GLU A 704 7.03 -37.56 -10.48
CA GLU A 704 7.84 -38.70 -10.07
C GLU A 704 9.32 -38.44 -10.35
N ASN A 705 10.14 -38.50 -9.31
CA ASN A 705 11.60 -38.29 -9.39
C ASN A 705 12.33 -39.40 -10.18
N SER A 706 11.66 -40.52 -10.43
CA SER A 706 12.22 -41.63 -11.20
C SER A 706 11.15 -42.46 -11.90
N ILE A 707 11.27 -42.63 -13.21
CA ILE A 707 10.30 -43.36 -14.04
C ILE A 707 11.00 -44.38 -14.95
N LEU A 708 10.26 -45.32 -15.53
CA LEU A 708 10.77 -46.16 -16.63
C LEU A 708 10.59 -45.44 -17.97
N LEU A 709 11.51 -45.65 -18.91
CA LEU A 709 11.26 -45.27 -20.30
C LEU A 709 10.07 -46.07 -20.85
N GLY A 710 9.19 -45.38 -21.58
CA GLY A 710 7.91 -45.91 -22.03
C GLY A 710 6.77 -45.77 -21.02
N ASP A 711 7.01 -45.25 -19.81
CA ASP A 711 5.97 -44.90 -18.83
C ASP A 711 5.57 -43.42 -18.93
N ILE A 712 4.50 -43.08 -18.23
CA ILE A 712 3.96 -41.72 -18.11
C ILE A 712 4.43 -41.11 -16.78
N ASN A 713 5.05 -39.93 -16.86
CA ASN A 713 5.27 -39.07 -15.69
C ASN A 713 4.19 -37.99 -15.66
N THR A 714 3.37 -37.96 -14.62
CA THR A 714 2.39 -36.89 -14.44
C THR A 714 3.08 -35.72 -13.76
N ILE A 715 3.13 -34.57 -14.45
CA ILE A 715 3.61 -33.32 -13.88
C ILE A 715 2.38 -32.50 -13.51
N THR A 716 2.30 -32.12 -12.24
CA THR A 716 1.28 -31.22 -11.69
C THR A 716 1.96 -29.95 -11.19
N ALA A 717 1.35 -28.79 -11.46
CA ALA A 717 1.87 -27.51 -11.03
C ALA A 717 0.76 -26.59 -10.51
N SER A 718 1.08 -25.81 -9.49
CA SER A 718 0.32 -24.63 -9.06
C SER A 718 1.29 -23.49 -8.80
N PHE A 719 0.79 -22.26 -8.85
CA PHE A 719 1.61 -21.09 -8.64
C PHE A 719 0.76 -19.95 -8.08
N TYR A 720 1.38 -19.17 -7.21
CA TYR A 720 0.75 -18.11 -6.44
C TYR A 720 1.81 -17.07 -6.06
N ASN A 721 1.35 -15.93 -5.56
CA ASN A 721 2.21 -14.97 -4.86
C ASN A 721 1.48 -14.42 -3.63
N MET A 722 1.96 -13.31 -3.06
CA MET A 722 1.35 -12.74 -1.85
C MET A 722 -0.12 -12.35 -2.01
N ILE A 723 -0.57 -12.04 -3.24
CA ILE A 723 -1.93 -11.55 -3.50
C ILE A 723 -2.76 -12.55 -4.30
N TYR A 724 -2.18 -13.21 -5.30
CA TYR A 724 -2.89 -14.14 -6.16
C TYR A 724 -2.79 -15.57 -5.63
N PRO A 725 -3.85 -16.13 -5.00
CA PRO A 725 -3.92 -17.57 -4.71
C PRO A 725 -4.03 -18.38 -6.01
N GLU A 726 -4.60 -17.78 -7.05
CA GLU A 726 -4.76 -18.35 -8.38
C GLU A 726 -4.75 -17.23 -9.43
N TYR A 727 -4.38 -17.59 -10.66
CA TYR A 727 -4.33 -16.65 -11.78
C TYR A 727 -5.49 -16.89 -12.76
N GLY A 728 -5.89 -15.81 -13.44
CA GLY A 728 -7.00 -15.78 -14.40
C GLY A 728 -6.83 -16.72 -15.60
N THR A 729 -7.83 -16.75 -16.49
CA THR A 729 -7.90 -17.63 -17.67
C THR A 729 -6.76 -17.42 -18.68
N ASP A 730 -6.10 -16.28 -18.61
CA ASP A 730 -5.10 -15.85 -19.60
C ASP A 730 -3.69 -16.38 -19.28
N THR A 731 -3.62 -17.37 -18.38
CA THR A 731 -2.38 -18.00 -17.94
C THR A 731 -2.20 -19.35 -18.60
N THR A 732 -1.04 -19.57 -19.21
CA THR A 732 -0.63 -20.85 -19.81
C THR A 732 0.62 -21.38 -19.15
N VAL A 733 0.70 -22.69 -18.95
CA VAL A 733 1.86 -23.36 -18.36
C VAL A 733 2.43 -24.35 -19.36
N LYS A 734 3.74 -24.28 -19.58
CA LYS A 734 4.43 -25.12 -20.56
C LYS A 734 5.63 -25.80 -19.94
N PHE A 735 5.73 -27.11 -20.15
CA PHE A 735 6.96 -27.85 -19.94
C PHE A 735 7.81 -27.80 -21.21
N GLU A 736 9.04 -27.32 -21.09
CA GLU A 736 10.00 -27.17 -22.18
C GLU A 736 11.24 -28.02 -21.90
N SER A 737 11.51 -28.99 -22.76
CA SER A 737 12.69 -29.85 -22.69
C SER A 737 13.37 -29.97 -24.04
N ALA A 738 14.70 -30.07 -24.04
CA ALA A 738 15.47 -30.27 -25.27
C ALA A 738 15.10 -31.60 -25.98
N THR A 739 14.80 -32.65 -25.21
CA THR A 739 14.52 -33.98 -25.76
C THR A 739 13.02 -34.22 -25.96
N LEU A 740 12.17 -33.69 -25.08
CA LEU A 740 10.71 -33.89 -25.16
C LEU A 740 9.97 -32.75 -25.88
N GLY A 741 10.66 -31.66 -26.21
CA GLY A 741 10.10 -30.47 -26.84
C GLY A 741 9.25 -29.63 -25.89
N VAL A 742 8.37 -28.80 -26.45
CA VAL A 742 7.43 -27.95 -25.69
C VAL A 742 6.08 -28.67 -25.57
N ARG A 743 5.53 -28.69 -24.35
CA ARG A 743 4.23 -29.29 -24.04
C ARG A 743 3.44 -28.39 -23.10
N GLU A 744 2.20 -28.11 -23.45
CA GLU A 744 1.30 -27.29 -22.62
C GLU A 744 0.56 -28.16 -21.60
N LEU A 745 0.40 -27.66 -20.38
CA LEU A 745 -0.34 -28.31 -19.31
C LEU A 745 -1.81 -27.90 -19.36
N ASP A 746 -2.70 -28.85 -19.08
CA ASP A 746 -4.14 -28.62 -19.00
C ASP A 746 -4.54 -28.06 -17.63
N ARG A 747 -5.29 -26.96 -17.61
CA ARG A 747 -5.88 -26.40 -16.38
C ARG A 747 -6.96 -27.33 -15.83
N GLN A 748 -6.88 -27.64 -14.55
CA GLN A 748 -7.81 -28.48 -13.80
C GLN A 748 -8.87 -27.63 -13.06
N PHE A 749 -9.93 -28.27 -12.56
CA PHE A 749 -11.01 -27.60 -11.83
C PHE A 749 -10.58 -26.95 -10.51
N ASN A 750 -9.51 -27.44 -9.88
CA ASN A 750 -8.93 -26.91 -8.65
C ASN A 750 -7.78 -25.92 -8.91
N THR A 751 -7.79 -25.28 -10.09
CA THR A 751 -6.81 -24.29 -10.56
C THR A 751 -5.35 -24.73 -10.63
N THR A 752 -5.08 -26.01 -10.41
CA THR A 752 -3.80 -26.65 -10.76
C THR A 752 -3.70 -26.92 -12.27
N PHE A 753 -2.47 -27.06 -12.76
CA PHE A 753 -2.14 -27.41 -14.13
C PHE A 753 -1.54 -28.81 -14.15
N GLN A 754 -1.92 -29.64 -15.12
CA GLN A 754 -1.44 -31.01 -15.20
C GLN A 754 -1.09 -31.39 -16.63
N ILE A 755 -0.03 -32.19 -16.78
CA ILE A 755 0.25 -32.94 -18.01
C ILE A 755 0.66 -34.36 -17.69
N ASN A 756 0.17 -35.29 -18.50
CA ASN A 756 0.66 -36.67 -18.53
C ASN A 756 1.74 -36.78 -19.61
N LEU A 757 3.01 -36.76 -19.18
CA LEU A 757 4.16 -36.77 -20.06
C LEU A 757 4.61 -38.21 -20.34
N MET A 758 4.29 -38.71 -21.54
CA MET A 758 4.83 -39.99 -22.02
C MET A 758 6.32 -39.81 -22.35
N VAL A 759 7.19 -40.58 -21.69
CA VAL A 759 8.64 -40.50 -21.90
C VAL A 759 9.08 -41.55 -22.92
N PRO A 760 9.52 -41.16 -24.14
CA PRO A 760 9.83 -42.10 -25.22
C PRO A 760 10.97 -43.06 -24.88
N GLU A 761 10.94 -44.25 -25.48
CA GLU A 761 11.93 -45.33 -25.33
C GLU A 761 13.26 -45.06 -26.08
N GLU A 762 13.64 -43.78 -26.23
CA GLU A 762 14.81 -43.34 -27.01
C GLU A 762 16.06 -43.14 -26.12
N PRO A 763 17.28 -43.46 -26.59
CA PRO A 763 18.51 -43.31 -25.80
C PRO A 763 18.80 -41.89 -25.30
N GLU A 764 18.40 -40.88 -26.05
CA GLU A 764 18.59 -39.46 -25.69
C GLU A 764 17.83 -39.05 -24.41
N ASN A 765 16.81 -39.82 -24.03
CA ASN A 765 16.03 -39.60 -22.82
C ASN A 765 16.61 -40.30 -21.58
N PHE A 766 17.77 -40.98 -21.72
CA PHE A 766 18.43 -41.72 -20.65
C PHE A 766 19.79 -41.10 -20.27
N PRO A 767 20.19 -41.05 -18.98
CA PRO A 767 19.52 -41.60 -17.79
C PRO A 767 18.61 -40.61 -17.06
N HIS A 768 18.33 -39.45 -17.63
CA HIS A 768 17.51 -38.41 -17.01
C HIS A 768 16.87 -37.50 -18.07
N ILE A 769 15.79 -36.84 -17.66
CA ILE A 769 15.18 -35.75 -18.40
C ILE A 769 15.41 -34.45 -17.65
N ASN A 770 15.85 -33.44 -18.39
CA ASN A 770 15.92 -32.05 -17.93
C ASN A 770 14.91 -31.22 -18.72
N GLY A 771 14.16 -30.38 -18.03
CA GLY A 771 13.32 -29.37 -18.64
C GLY A 771 13.00 -28.25 -17.67
N PHE A 772 12.20 -27.31 -18.15
CA PHE A 772 11.71 -26.19 -17.38
C PHE A 772 10.19 -26.13 -17.49
N LEU A 773 9.53 -25.94 -16.37
CA LEU A 773 8.12 -25.56 -16.36
C LEU A 773 8.06 -24.04 -16.32
N LYS A 774 7.49 -23.44 -17.36
CA LYS A 774 7.38 -22.00 -17.54
C LYS A 774 5.92 -21.58 -17.50
N VAL A 775 5.65 -20.52 -16.75
CA VAL A 775 4.33 -19.91 -16.62
C VAL A 775 4.31 -18.62 -17.42
N TYR A 776 3.29 -18.46 -18.26
CA TYR A 776 3.11 -17.30 -19.12
C TYR A 776 1.75 -16.65 -18.82
N LYS A 777 1.74 -15.33 -18.60
CA LYS A 777 0.53 -14.51 -18.64
C LYS A 777 0.48 -13.83 -20.01
N ASN A 778 -0.54 -14.14 -20.81
CA ASN A 778 -0.56 -13.83 -22.24
C ASN A 778 0.71 -14.36 -22.95
N THR A 779 1.63 -13.45 -23.33
CA THR A 779 2.90 -13.78 -23.98
C THR A 779 4.12 -13.55 -23.09
N LYS A 780 3.95 -12.97 -21.89
CA LYS A 780 5.04 -12.63 -20.97
C LYS A 780 5.28 -13.80 -20.03
N MET A 781 6.51 -14.29 -19.95
CA MET A 781 6.91 -15.28 -18.95
C MET A 781 6.92 -14.62 -17.58
N ILE A 782 6.21 -15.19 -16.62
CA ILE A 782 6.10 -14.68 -15.25
C ILE A 782 6.71 -15.62 -14.20
N GLY A 783 7.06 -16.85 -14.58
CA GLY A 783 7.77 -17.77 -13.69
C GLY A 783 8.38 -18.95 -14.42
N GLU A 784 9.41 -19.53 -13.82
CA GLU A 784 10.12 -20.69 -14.33
C GLU A 784 10.64 -21.55 -13.17
N ILE A 785 10.46 -22.88 -13.27
CA ILE A 785 11.06 -23.84 -12.34
C ILE A 785 11.71 -25.00 -13.09
N PRO A 786 12.93 -25.43 -12.71
CA PRO A 786 13.56 -26.59 -13.31
C PRO A 786 12.83 -27.88 -12.91
N VAL A 787 12.65 -28.77 -13.87
CA VAL A 787 12.11 -30.12 -13.69
C VAL A 787 13.20 -31.12 -14.05
N PHE A 788 13.53 -32.00 -13.11
CA PHE A 788 14.58 -33.00 -13.25
C PHE A 788 14.10 -34.34 -12.71
N PHE A 789 14.08 -35.38 -13.53
CA PHE A 789 13.82 -36.73 -13.05
C PHE A 789 14.68 -37.78 -13.75
N TYR A 790 14.99 -38.85 -13.03
CA TYR A 790 15.76 -39.97 -13.56
C TYR A 790 14.88 -40.88 -14.39
N THR A 791 15.41 -41.38 -15.50
CA THR A 791 14.78 -42.41 -16.31
C THR A 791 15.54 -43.72 -16.16
N ASN A 792 14.80 -44.81 -16.01
CA ASN A 792 15.35 -46.15 -15.92
C ASN A 792 14.91 -46.99 -17.10
N ILE A 793 15.68 -48.03 -17.39
CA ILE A 793 15.29 -49.08 -18.32
C ILE A 793 15.25 -50.42 -17.57
N ASN A 794 14.24 -51.23 -17.86
CA ASN A 794 14.15 -52.57 -17.30
C ASN A 794 14.85 -53.56 -18.24
N GLN A 795 16.03 -54.05 -17.84
CA GLN A 795 16.82 -54.97 -18.64
C GLN A 795 16.80 -56.38 -18.06
N VAL A 796 16.27 -57.34 -18.82
CA VAL A 796 16.25 -58.75 -18.45
C VAL A 796 17.50 -59.42 -19.01
N ILE A 797 18.41 -59.81 -18.12
CA ILE A 797 19.68 -60.47 -18.48
C ILE A 797 19.64 -61.90 -18.00
N ASN A 798 19.63 -62.84 -18.95
CA ASN A 798 19.76 -64.27 -18.67
C ASN A 798 21.12 -64.75 -19.17
N ASN A 799 22.07 -64.92 -18.25
CA ASN A 799 23.39 -65.46 -18.57
C ASN A 799 23.54 -66.91 -18.10
N SER A 800 24.31 -67.67 -18.85
CA SER A 800 24.74 -69.01 -18.48
C SER A 800 26.14 -69.26 -19.04
N TYR A 801 26.87 -70.17 -18.41
CA TYR A 801 28.17 -70.58 -18.91
C TYR A 801 28.34 -72.09 -18.79
N LYS A 802 29.06 -72.67 -19.75
CA LYS A 802 29.39 -74.10 -19.78
C LYS A 802 30.88 -74.26 -19.97
N LYS A 803 31.44 -75.25 -19.28
CA LYS A 803 32.84 -75.64 -19.38
C LYS A 803 32.96 -76.84 -20.30
N ASP A 804 33.88 -76.78 -21.25
CA ASP A 804 34.15 -77.86 -22.19
C ASP A 804 35.65 -78.00 -22.38
N GLY A 805 36.28 -78.90 -21.61
CA GLY A 805 37.73 -79.09 -21.60
C GLY A 805 38.50 -77.84 -21.18
N ASN A 806 39.40 -77.36 -22.05
CA ASN A 806 40.14 -76.11 -21.87
C ASN A 806 39.39 -74.87 -22.37
N LYS A 807 38.10 -74.99 -22.71
CA LYS A 807 37.27 -73.88 -23.20
C LYS A 807 36.17 -73.53 -22.22
N ILE A 808 35.87 -72.23 -22.14
CA ILE A 808 34.67 -71.74 -21.48
C ILE A 808 33.77 -71.06 -22.52
N ARG A 809 32.51 -71.45 -22.52
CA ARG A 809 31.47 -70.85 -23.36
C ARG A 809 30.54 -70.03 -22.47
N PHE A 810 30.31 -68.78 -22.84
CA PHE A 810 29.30 -67.92 -22.25
C PHE A 810 28.15 -67.73 -23.23
N ASP A 811 26.91 -67.82 -22.75
CA ASP A 811 25.70 -67.45 -23.48
C ASP A 811 24.93 -66.42 -22.64
N VAL A 812 24.66 -65.25 -23.23
CA VAL A 812 24.00 -64.12 -22.57
C VAL A 812 22.84 -63.69 -23.45
N ASN A 813 21.62 -63.85 -22.96
CA ASN A 813 20.44 -63.30 -23.61
C ASN A 813 20.07 -62.00 -22.90
N ILE A 814 19.91 -60.93 -23.68
CA ILE A 814 19.56 -59.61 -23.16
C ILE A 814 18.30 -59.13 -23.88
N SER A 815 17.29 -58.77 -23.09
CA SER A 815 16.08 -58.08 -23.56
C SER A 815 15.90 -56.78 -22.81
N ARG A 816 15.37 -55.76 -23.48
CA ARG A 816 14.77 -54.60 -22.81
C ARG A 816 13.28 -54.81 -22.71
N ALA A 817 12.74 -54.65 -21.52
CA ALA A 817 11.32 -54.67 -21.28
C ALA A 817 10.83 -53.23 -21.27
N PHE A 818 10.06 -52.86 -22.29
CA PHE A 818 9.36 -51.60 -22.35
C PHE A 818 7.84 -51.81 -22.36
N TYR A 819 7.07 -50.72 -22.31
CA TYR A 819 5.62 -50.78 -22.42
C TYR A 819 5.17 -51.35 -23.78
N SER A 820 5.92 -51.06 -24.85
CA SER A 820 5.69 -51.60 -26.19
C SER A 820 5.93 -53.11 -26.33
N GLY A 821 6.56 -53.74 -25.33
CA GLY A 821 6.93 -55.15 -25.31
C GLY A 821 8.42 -55.38 -25.07
N TYR A 822 8.86 -56.63 -25.24
CA TYR A 822 10.28 -56.97 -25.16
C TYR A 822 10.97 -56.63 -26.47
N GLN A 823 12.11 -55.95 -26.39
CA GLN A 823 12.93 -55.59 -27.55
C GLN A 823 14.36 -56.15 -27.44
N PRO A 824 14.96 -56.56 -28.58
CA PRO A 824 16.37 -56.90 -28.65
C PRO A 824 17.24 -55.65 -28.50
N VAL A 825 18.47 -55.83 -28.02
CA VAL A 825 19.47 -54.76 -27.94
C VAL A 825 20.26 -54.65 -29.26
N VAL A 826 19.62 -54.22 -30.36
CA VAL A 826 20.13 -54.37 -31.75
C VAL A 826 21.44 -53.60 -32.05
N ASN A 827 21.63 -52.41 -31.47
CA ASN A 827 22.87 -51.62 -31.63
C ASN A 827 23.76 -51.74 -30.39
N SER A 828 24.21 -52.96 -30.11
CA SER A 828 24.98 -53.25 -28.90
C SER A 828 26.05 -54.32 -29.08
N GLN A 829 27.05 -54.26 -28.21
CA GLN A 829 28.18 -55.16 -28.13
C GLN A 829 28.36 -55.60 -26.69
N VAL A 830 28.50 -56.91 -26.47
CA VAL A 830 28.98 -57.43 -25.18
C VAL A 830 30.45 -57.79 -25.34
N GLN A 831 31.29 -57.34 -24.42
CA GLN A 831 32.69 -57.74 -24.34
C GLN A 831 33.01 -58.26 -22.94
N ALA A 832 33.99 -59.14 -22.83
CA ALA A 832 34.53 -59.60 -21.56
C ALA A 832 36.00 -59.21 -21.42
N ASP A 833 36.31 -58.47 -20.35
CA ASP A 833 37.68 -58.28 -19.90
C ASP A 833 38.12 -59.52 -19.13
N VAL A 834 39.20 -60.14 -19.60
CA VAL A 834 39.75 -61.37 -19.04
C VAL A 834 40.96 -61.03 -18.18
N PHE A 835 40.93 -61.48 -16.93
CA PHE A 835 42.02 -61.35 -15.99
C PHE A 835 42.51 -62.73 -15.61
N ARG A 836 43.83 -62.93 -15.47
CA ARG A 836 44.43 -64.14 -14.90
C ARG A 836 45.20 -63.78 -13.65
N ASN A 837 44.82 -64.37 -12.51
CA ASN A 837 45.37 -64.06 -11.18
C ASN A 837 45.32 -62.54 -10.88
N ASN A 838 44.19 -61.90 -11.21
CA ASN A 838 43.96 -60.45 -11.12
C ASN A 838 44.83 -59.56 -12.03
N VAL A 839 45.61 -60.13 -12.95
CA VAL A 839 46.31 -59.37 -14.00
C VAL A 839 45.45 -59.36 -15.26
N TYR A 840 45.13 -58.19 -15.79
CA TYR A 840 44.42 -58.05 -17.06
C TYR A 840 45.24 -58.68 -18.19
N ILE A 841 44.59 -59.48 -19.04
CA ILE A 841 45.27 -60.20 -20.12
C ILE A 841 44.63 -59.98 -21.50
N ASP A 842 43.33 -59.72 -21.60
CA ASP A 842 42.65 -59.54 -22.89
C ASP A 842 41.26 -58.88 -22.73
N THR A 843 40.72 -58.30 -23.82
CA THR A 843 39.31 -57.90 -23.95
C THR A 843 38.73 -58.55 -25.19
N ILE A 844 37.64 -59.31 -25.03
CA ILE A 844 37.13 -60.17 -26.10
C ILE A 844 35.64 -59.95 -26.32
N ASN A 845 35.26 -59.79 -27.58
CA ASN A 845 33.89 -59.52 -27.99
C ASN A 845 33.08 -60.80 -28.15
N PHE A 846 31.83 -60.75 -27.70
CA PHE A 846 30.87 -61.82 -27.93
C PHE A 846 30.36 -61.74 -29.38
N SER A 847 30.09 -62.90 -29.99
CA SER A 847 29.32 -63.00 -31.22
C SER A 847 27.83 -62.81 -30.93
N LYS A 848 27.12 -62.05 -31.78
CA LYS A 848 25.73 -61.62 -31.54
C LYS A 848 24.77 -62.18 -32.58
N ILE A 849 23.57 -62.58 -32.13
CA ILE A 849 22.42 -62.89 -32.98
C ILE A 849 21.18 -62.22 -32.36
N ASP A 850 20.46 -61.42 -33.15
CA ASP A 850 19.22 -60.79 -32.72
C ASP A 850 17.99 -61.66 -33.02
N PHE A 851 17.06 -61.69 -32.08
CA PHE A 851 15.73 -62.29 -32.19
C PHE A 851 14.66 -61.20 -31.98
N ALA A 852 13.39 -61.54 -32.22
CA ALA A 852 12.28 -60.58 -32.14
C ALA A 852 12.21 -59.84 -30.79
N ASP A 853 12.54 -60.53 -29.68
CA ASP A 853 12.32 -60.02 -28.33
C ASP A 853 13.62 -59.94 -27.48
N TYR A 854 14.76 -60.40 -28.01
CA TYR A 854 16.03 -60.46 -27.29
C TYR A 854 17.24 -60.58 -28.21
N SER A 855 18.40 -60.13 -27.75
CA SER A 855 19.69 -60.40 -28.40
C SER A 855 20.45 -61.49 -27.66
N LYS A 856 21.00 -62.44 -28.39
CA LYS A 856 21.85 -63.50 -27.84
C LYS A 856 23.31 -63.22 -28.17
N PHE A 857 24.12 -63.17 -27.12
CA PHE A 857 25.57 -63.02 -27.18
C PHE A 857 26.23 -64.34 -26.77
N THR A 858 27.13 -64.85 -27.61
CA THR A 858 27.91 -66.05 -27.31
C THR A 858 29.40 -65.78 -27.43
N LEU A 859 30.16 -66.15 -26.42
CA LEU A 859 31.62 -66.10 -26.41
C LEU A 859 32.20 -67.48 -26.15
N TYR A 860 33.23 -67.85 -26.91
CA TYR A 860 34.06 -69.01 -26.66
C TYR A 860 35.48 -68.57 -26.38
N TYR A 861 35.98 -68.87 -25.19
CA TYR A 861 37.35 -68.53 -24.81
C TYR A 861 38.18 -69.78 -24.51
N GLU A 862 39.33 -69.89 -25.14
CA GLU A 862 40.32 -70.95 -24.90
C GLU A 862 41.26 -70.56 -23.77
N ILE A 863 41.26 -71.36 -22.70
CA ILE A 863 42.00 -71.08 -21.48
C ILE A 863 43.44 -71.57 -21.62
N ASN A 864 44.38 -70.62 -21.67
CA ASN A 864 45.81 -70.88 -21.87
C ASN A 864 46.62 -70.72 -20.58
N GLY A 865 46.79 -71.84 -19.85
CA GLY A 865 47.61 -71.94 -18.63
C GLY A 865 46.79 -71.99 -17.34
N SER A 866 47.41 -72.46 -16.25
CA SER A 866 46.78 -72.58 -14.93
C SER A 866 46.69 -71.23 -14.21
N GLY A 867 45.68 -71.07 -13.36
CA GLY A 867 45.41 -69.83 -12.62
C GLY A 867 43.92 -69.56 -12.43
N THR A 868 43.61 -68.48 -11.73
CA THR A 868 42.22 -68.00 -11.57
C THR A 868 41.91 -67.00 -12.66
N TYR A 869 41.04 -67.36 -13.59
CA TYR A 869 40.53 -66.45 -14.60
C TYR A 869 39.32 -65.71 -14.06
N THR A 870 39.26 -64.39 -14.23
CA THR A 870 38.08 -63.56 -13.95
C THR A 870 37.63 -62.95 -15.26
N TYR A 871 36.35 -63.10 -15.59
CA TYR A 871 35.73 -62.54 -16.78
C TYR A 871 34.74 -61.47 -16.32
N ASN A 872 34.99 -60.22 -16.66
CA ASN A 872 34.07 -59.10 -16.41
C ASN A 872 33.38 -58.77 -17.72
N ALA A 873 32.13 -59.21 -17.87
CA ALA A 873 31.35 -58.95 -19.08
C ALA A 873 30.56 -57.65 -18.93
N SER A 874 30.66 -56.79 -19.94
CA SER A 874 29.96 -55.50 -20.00
C SER A 874 29.24 -55.33 -21.33
N LEU A 875 28.04 -54.73 -21.30
CA LEU A 875 27.23 -54.32 -22.44
C LEU A 875 27.54 -52.88 -22.80
N PHE A 876 27.90 -52.65 -24.06
CA PHE A 876 28.08 -51.34 -24.66
C PHE A 876 26.99 -51.12 -25.69
N ASP A 877 26.21 -50.06 -25.53
CA ASP A 877 25.13 -49.69 -26.45
C ASP A 877 24.83 -48.18 -26.35
N GLU A 878 23.83 -47.72 -27.08
CA GLU A 878 23.43 -46.31 -27.10
C GLU A 878 22.95 -45.78 -25.73
N PHE A 879 22.49 -46.64 -24.82
CA PHE A 879 22.09 -46.27 -23.45
C PHE A 879 23.27 -46.35 -22.47
N TYR A 880 24.22 -47.24 -22.72
CA TYR A 880 25.42 -47.45 -21.93
C TYR A 880 26.69 -47.33 -22.77
N PRO A 881 27.03 -46.13 -23.28
CA PRO A 881 28.20 -45.95 -24.14
C PRO A 881 29.52 -46.21 -23.42
N GLU A 882 29.56 -46.04 -22.09
CA GLU A 882 30.72 -46.33 -21.23
C GLU A 882 30.77 -47.79 -20.73
N GLY A 883 29.74 -48.58 -21.03
CA GLY A 883 29.64 -49.98 -20.64
C GLY A 883 28.90 -50.24 -19.34
N CYS A 884 27.87 -51.09 -19.38
CA CYS A 884 27.13 -51.59 -18.23
C CYS A 884 27.62 -53.00 -17.86
N CYS A 885 28.14 -53.19 -16.65
CA CYS A 885 28.61 -54.49 -16.17
C CYS A 885 27.43 -55.48 -16.04
N LEU A 886 27.50 -56.59 -16.77
CA LEU A 886 26.48 -57.63 -16.78
C LEU A 886 26.76 -58.70 -15.73
N PHE A 887 28.01 -59.17 -15.63
CA PHE A 887 28.44 -60.17 -14.65
C PHE A 887 29.95 -60.26 -14.51
N THR A 888 30.38 -60.79 -13.35
CA THR A 888 31.75 -61.22 -13.11
C THR A 888 31.78 -62.71 -12.80
N ILE A 889 32.48 -63.49 -13.63
CA ILE A 889 32.65 -64.94 -13.40
C ILE A 889 34.11 -65.25 -13.09
N LYS A 890 34.34 -65.98 -12.00
CA LYS A 890 35.66 -66.49 -11.62
C LYS A 890 35.76 -67.97 -11.91
N HIS A 891 36.83 -68.38 -12.59
CA HIS A 891 37.09 -69.77 -12.92
C HIS A 891 38.53 -70.14 -12.58
N LEU A 892 38.70 -71.06 -11.63
CA LEU A 892 39.98 -71.66 -11.30
C LEU A 892 40.31 -72.81 -12.26
N VAL A 893 41.49 -72.76 -12.88
CA VAL A 893 42.06 -73.84 -13.68
C VAL A 893 43.29 -74.41 -12.96
N SER A 894 43.13 -75.63 -12.45
CA SER A 894 44.18 -76.38 -11.75
C SER A 894 45.23 -76.92 -12.74
N PRO A 895 46.52 -76.99 -12.36
CA PRO A 895 47.54 -77.67 -13.18
C PRO A 895 47.26 -79.19 -13.30
N PRO A 896 47.64 -79.85 -14.41
CA PRO A 896 47.37 -81.28 -14.62
C PRO A 896 48.11 -82.16 -13.60
N SER A 897 47.40 -83.14 -13.01
CA SER A 897 47.92 -84.07 -12.00
C SER A 897 48.72 -85.24 -12.61
N LEU A 898 49.89 -85.55 -12.04
CA LEU A 898 50.71 -86.74 -12.37
C LEU A 898 50.08 -88.06 -11.83
N PRO A 899 50.16 -89.19 -12.57
CA PRO A 899 49.60 -90.49 -12.15
C PRO A 899 50.53 -91.28 -11.20
N PRO A 900 49.99 -92.26 -10.44
CA PRO A 900 50.64 -92.88 -9.28
C PRO A 900 51.48 -94.13 -9.63
N PRO A 901 52.54 -94.48 -8.84
CA PRO A 901 53.13 -95.82 -8.84
C PRO A 901 52.77 -96.67 -7.61
N GLU A 902 52.64 -97.98 -7.87
CA GLU A 902 52.37 -99.07 -6.91
C GLU A 902 53.55 -99.41 -5.97
N ILE A 903 53.22 -100.09 -4.87
CA ILE A 903 53.99 -100.33 -3.64
C ILE A 903 54.67 -101.72 -3.63
N ASN A 904 55.90 -101.85 -3.10
CA ASN A 904 56.29 -102.84 -2.07
C ASN A 904 57.75 -102.65 -1.57
N GLY A 905 57.93 -102.72 -0.23
CA GLY A 905 59.17 -102.41 0.55
C GLY A 905 60.27 -103.50 0.53
N PRO A 906 61.15 -103.65 1.57
CA PRO A 906 61.10 -103.10 2.94
C PRO A 906 62.47 -102.67 3.59
N ILE A 907 62.39 -102.20 4.85
CA ILE A 907 63.34 -102.37 5.99
C ILE A 907 64.50 -101.35 6.32
N LEU A 908 64.37 -100.79 7.54
CA LEU A 908 65.30 -100.43 8.65
C LEU A 908 66.40 -99.32 8.56
N ALA A 909 66.11 -98.24 9.31
CA ALA A 909 66.82 -97.71 10.51
C ALA A 909 68.27 -97.18 10.47
N ILE A 910 68.49 -95.97 11.03
CA ILE A 910 69.17 -95.66 12.33
C ILE A 910 69.56 -94.16 12.43
N ILE A 911 69.05 -93.50 13.49
CA ILE A 911 69.65 -92.57 14.48
C ILE A 911 70.72 -91.53 14.04
N GLY A 912 70.54 -90.25 14.44
CA GLY A 912 71.68 -89.41 14.88
C GLY A 912 71.63 -87.88 14.75
N LEU A 913 71.07 -87.20 15.77
CA LEU A 913 71.54 -85.95 16.43
C LEU A 913 71.76 -84.59 15.68
N ALA A 914 70.98 -83.61 16.17
CA ALA A 914 71.39 -82.33 16.79
C ALA A 914 71.55 -81.02 15.98
N GLY A 915 70.69 -80.04 16.35
CA GLY A 915 70.95 -78.59 16.49
C GLY A 915 70.49 -77.71 15.31
N SER A 916 69.82 -76.57 15.45
CA SER A 916 69.15 -75.86 16.56
C SER A 916 68.59 -74.53 15.97
N VAL A 917 67.36 -74.13 16.39
CA VAL A 917 66.96 -72.73 16.74
C VAL A 917 66.68 -71.76 15.54
N THR A 918 65.54 -71.06 15.34
CA THR A 918 64.41 -70.61 16.21
C THR A 918 63.21 -70.03 15.40
N ILE A 919 61.99 -70.33 15.88
CA ILE A 919 60.77 -69.47 16.15
C ILE A 919 60.00 -68.81 14.97
N VAL A 920 58.73 -69.16 14.66
CA VAL A 920 57.38 -69.12 15.36
C VAL A 920 56.73 -67.72 15.25
N GLY A 921 55.42 -67.51 15.01
CA GLY A 921 54.22 -68.37 14.94
C GLY A 921 53.03 -67.55 14.36
N ALA A 922 52.04 -68.18 13.71
CA ALA A 922 50.77 -68.72 14.27
C ALA A 922 49.60 -67.69 14.18
N THR A 923 48.60 -67.84 13.28
CA THR A 923 47.32 -68.60 13.36
C THR A 923 46.39 -68.14 14.51
N VAL A 924 45.05 -68.04 14.47
CA VAL A 924 43.97 -68.47 13.55
C VAL A 924 42.61 -67.96 14.09
N ASN A 925 41.67 -67.71 13.16
CA ASN A 925 40.20 -67.87 13.16
C ASN A 925 39.17 -67.16 14.09
N VAL A 926 38.17 -66.61 13.34
CA VAL A 926 36.70 -66.84 13.36
C VAL A 926 35.82 -66.16 14.42
N GLY A 927 34.76 -65.50 13.93
CA GLY A 927 33.49 -65.41 14.67
C GLY A 927 32.55 -64.23 14.36
N ASN A 928 31.60 -64.44 13.44
CA ASN A 928 30.19 -63.97 13.36
C ASN A 928 29.65 -62.69 14.05
N ARG A 929 28.83 -61.98 13.25
CA ARG A 929 27.47 -61.42 13.52
C ARG A 929 27.26 -60.06 14.25
N VAL A 930 26.55 -59.17 13.52
CA VAL A 930 25.27 -58.46 13.87
C VAL A 930 25.30 -56.96 14.24
N LYS A 931 24.36 -56.25 13.56
CA LYS A 931 23.54 -55.05 13.92
C LYS A 931 23.98 -53.63 13.45
N LYS A 932 23.04 -53.02 12.69
CA LYS A 932 22.39 -51.68 12.81
C LYS A 932 23.09 -50.67 13.77
N ARG A 933 23.22 -49.36 13.48
CA ARG A 933 22.18 -48.37 13.10
C ARG A 933 22.84 -46.96 12.89
N ARG A 934 22.13 -46.07 12.18
CA ARG A 934 22.22 -44.57 12.06
C ARG A 934 23.06 -43.78 13.09
N SER A 935 23.76 -42.72 12.63
CA SER A 935 23.57 -41.29 13.01
C SER A 935 24.64 -40.41 12.31
N ARG A 936 24.28 -39.45 11.44
CA ARG A 936 24.13 -38.00 11.70
C ARG A 936 25.29 -37.31 12.48
N ARG A 937 25.84 -36.28 11.80
CA ARG A 937 26.46 -35.02 12.27
C ARG A 937 27.75 -35.09 13.11
N GLY A 938 28.81 -34.51 12.53
CA GLY A 938 29.27 -33.21 13.01
C GLY A 938 30.75 -33.05 13.33
N LYS A 939 31.24 -31.86 12.96
CA LYS A 939 32.29 -31.03 13.59
C LYS A 939 33.76 -31.24 13.19
N ASN A 940 34.25 -30.20 12.51
CA ASN A 940 35.24 -29.20 12.96
C ASN A 940 36.64 -29.62 13.44
N LYS A 941 37.54 -28.66 13.17
CA LYS A 941 38.81 -28.31 13.85
C LYS A 941 40.06 -29.03 13.31
N GLU A 942 40.89 -28.27 12.61
CA GLU A 942 42.06 -27.51 13.13
C GLU A 942 43.32 -28.37 13.01
N PHE A 943 44.36 -27.87 12.35
CA PHE A 943 45.57 -27.37 13.02
C PHE A 943 46.65 -27.04 11.99
N ALA A 944 46.97 -25.74 11.97
CA ALA A 944 48.29 -25.16 12.19
C ALA A 944 49.46 -25.37 11.20
N ASN A 945 49.87 -24.22 10.66
CA ASN A 945 51.18 -23.57 10.78
C ASN A 945 52.43 -24.37 10.39
N VAL A 946 53.29 -23.75 9.56
CA VAL A 946 54.38 -22.87 10.06
C VAL A 946 54.94 -22.04 8.91
N GLU A 947 55.17 -20.77 9.23
CA GLU A 947 55.71 -19.65 8.46
C GLU A 947 57.16 -19.86 7.98
N GLN A 948 57.58 -19.14 6.92
CA GLN A 948 58.43 -17.94 7.08
C GLN A 948 58.77 -17.24 5.74
N ASN A 949 58.23 -16.04 5.61
CA ASN A 949 58.86 -14.76 5.29
C ASN A 949 60.06 -14.65 4.33
N GLN A 950 59.85 -13.83 3.29
CA GLN A 950 60.59 -12.59 2.92
C GLN A 950 59.97 -12.12 1.57
N GLY A 951 59.45 -10.92 1.31
CA GLY A 951 59.66 -9.61 1.90
C GLY A 951 60.33 -8.69 0.87
N LYS A 952 59.55 -7.89 0.09
CA LYS A 952 59.83 -6.49 -0.35
C LYS A 952 58.95 -6.00 -1.52
N THR A 953 58.04 -5.07 -1.16
CA THR A 953 57.83 -3.70 -1.71
C THR A 953 57.88 -3.39 -3.22
N ALA A 954 56.71 -2.97 -3.72
CA ALA A 954 56.34 -1.62 -4.22
C ALA A 954 56.61 -1.17 -5.68
N HIS A 955 55.53 -0.55 -6.19
CA HIS A 955 55.37 0.54 -7.17
C HIS A 955 55.15 0.26 -8.68
N ASP A 956 53.95 0.70 -9.09
CA ASP A 956 53.50 1.40 -10.30
C ASP A 956 53.81 0.87 -11.71
N VAL A 957 52.76 0.79 -12.54
CA VAL A 957 52.51 1.64 -13.73
C VAL A 957 51.34 1.06 -14.55
N ASN A 958 50.25 1.84 -14.64
CA ASN A 958 49.43 2.18 -15.81
C ASN A 958 49.46 1.28 -17.08
N ASN A 959 48.28 0.85 -17.55
CA ASN A 959 47.54 1.44 -18.69
C ASN A 959 46.54 0.45 -19.33
N ASP A 960 45.32 0.95 -19.49
CA ASP A 960 44.44 0.94 -20.67
C ASP A 960 44.18 -0.33 -21.50
N LEU A 961 42.87 -0.53 -21.71
CA LEU A 961 42.11 -0.98 -22.89
C LEU A 961 41.13 -2.08 -22.46
N GLU A 962 39.85 -2.09 -22.77
CA GLU A 962 38.88 -1.18 -23.41
C GLU A 962 37.59 -2.05 -23.45
N GLN A 963 36.41 -1.43 -23.29
CA GLN A 963 35.14 -1.84 -23.92
C GLN A 963 34.66 -3.31 -23.79
N ASP A 964 33.59 -3.51 -23.03
CA ASP A 964 32.31 -3.81 -23.69
C ASP A 964 31.10 -3.34 -22.88
N THR A 965 30.14 -2.81 -23.61
CA THR A 965 28.98 -2.01 -23.21
C THR A 965 27.74 -2.83 -22.84
N PHE A 966 27.00 -2.32 -21.85
CA PHE A 966 25.54 -2.11 -21.79
C PHE A 966 24.60 -2.97 -22.67
N GLN A 967 23.56 -3.58 -22.07
CA GLN A 967 22.17 -3.08 -22.20
C GLN A 967 21.10 -3.96 -21.51
N LYS A 968 20.01 -3.25 -21.15
CA LYS A 968 18.67 -3.65 -20.66
C LYS A 968 18.61 -3.75 -19.14
N TRP A 969 17.62 -3.18 -18.46
CA TRP A 969 16.19 -3.23 -18.77
C TRP A 969 15.47 -1.86 -18.67
N SER A 970 14.50 -1.70 -19.57
CA SER A 970 13.35 -0.80 -19.54
C SER A 970 12.11 -1.67 -19.45
#